data_AF-D4D8I8-F1
#
_entry.id   AF-D4D8I8-F1
#
_cell.length_a   1.000
_cell.length_b   1.000
_cell.length_c   1.000
_cell.angle_alpha   90.00
_cell.angle_beta   90.00
_cell.angle_gamma   90.00
#
_symmetry.space_group_name_H-M   'P 1'
#
loop_
_entity.id
_entity.type
_entity.pdbx_description
1 polymer ?
#
loop_
_entity_poly.entity_id
_entity_poly.type
_entity_poly.pdbx_seq_one_letter_code
_entity_poly.pdbx_strand_id
1 'polypeptide(L)'
;MPNQQLTRAVAAGSWISDYLSDYLSDHRQQAGARDWSGSPAWLSAGFQAVSRTGGQEDKERDKEKDREKDRDMEGGHEGGGRTAKTTSLSLSLTLSHTKRAIQSDGGPCRAMQSYAQLCRTMAGRWRGNGKADARASRASDDGLITPPTPLSTSLRLHLRLPLLLALFFFFPSSSSQLHLNNHLTLIIISSSSNHGPYTEDRDLDRFINNKFVKGTEGKTFETINPHNEKVICAVHEATEKDVDLAVAAARAAVEGPWRKVTPSDRGRMLTKLADLLERDIETIAAIEALDNGKALSMAKADVTNAAGCLRYYGGWADKVEGKVIDTDHETFTYTRHEPVGVCGQIIPWNFPLLMFAWKIGPALATGNSIVMKTAEQTPLSGLYVGNLIVEAGFPAGVVNVISGFGRVAGAAISSHMDIDKVAFTGSTVVGRQILQAAAKSNLKKVTLELGGKSPNIVFNDADIDNAISWVNFGIYYNHGQCCCAGSRILVQEGIYDKFLARFKERANQNKVGDPFKPDTFQGPQISQLQFDRIMGYIEDGKKAGAKVEVGGERHGNEGYYIQPTIFSECTDDMKIVKEEIFGPVCTVQKFSTEEDAIRIANNSSYGLAAALHTKDLNTSIRVSNALKAGTVWVNCYNLISYQSPFGGFKESGIGRELGEYALDNYTQIKTVRIRLGDAMFG
;
A
#
# COMPACT_ATOMS: atom_id res chain seq x y z
N MET A 1 48.74 -18.00 7.17
CA MET A 1 47.81 -19.09 6.83
C MET A 1 48.40 -20.41 7.33
N PRO A 2 47.60 -21.44 7.68
CA PRO A 2 46.14 -21.44 7.83
C PRO A 2 45.64 -22.15 9.12
N ASN A 3 44.32 -22.34 9.21
CA ASN A 3 43.62 -23.41 9.95
C ASN A 3 43.60 -23.40 11.50
N GLN A 4 42.72 -22.58 12.09
CA GLN A 4 41.68 -23.07 13.02
C GLN A 4 40.52 -22.07 13.23
N GLN A 5 39.81 -21.70 12.15
CA GLN A 5 38.51 -21.00 12.22
C GLN A 5 37.55 -21.52 11.15
N LEU A 6 36.87 -22.65 11.42
CA LEU A 6 35.83 -23.18 10.52
C LEU A 6 34.85 -24.13 11.24
N THR A 7 34.36 -23.74 12.43
CA THR A 7 33.42 -24.57 13.22
C THR A 7 32.47 -23.79 14.14
N ARG A 8 32.22 -22.50 13.87
CA ARG A 8 31.21 -21.68 14.58
C ARG A 8 30.39 -20.79 13.63
N ALA A 9 29.86 -21.40 12.57
CA ALA A 9 29.03 -20.73 11.55
C ALA A 9 27.76 -21.53 11.16
N VAL A 10 27.24 -22.36 12.08
CA VAL A 10 26.04 -23.20 11.86
C VAL A 10 25.01 -23.04 13.01
N ALA A 11 25.35 -22.33 14.08
CA ALA A 11 24.53 -22.19 15.29
C ALA A 11 23.53 -21.01 15.25
N ALA A 12 22.97 -20.71 14.08
CA ALA A 12 22.04 -19.59 13.87
C ALA A 12 20.93 -19.91 12.85
N GLY A 13 20.52 -21.18 12.74
CA GLY A 13 19.56 -21.64 11.72
C GLY A 13 18.67 -22.83 12.08
N SER A 14 18.66 -23.32 13.34
CA SER A 14 17.87 -24.50 13.72
C SER A 14 16.41 -24.21 14.07
N TRP A 15 16.10 -23.01 14.58
CA TRP A 15 14.80 -22.64 15.17
C TRP A 15 13.57 -22.65 14.23
N ILE A 16 13.74 -22.96 12.94
CA ILE A 16 12.65 -23.21 11.98
C ILE A 16 12.60 -24.69 11.55
N SER A 17 13.72 -25.40 11.58
CA SER A 17 13.77 -26.84 11.29
C SER A 17 13.09 -27.65 12.39
N ASP A 18 13.38 -27.32 13.65
CA ASP A 18 12.88 -28.07 14.81
C ASP A 18 11.35 -27.90 14.94
N TYR A 19 10.85 -26.67 14.76
CA TYR A 19 9.42 -26.35 14.78
C TYR A 19 8.62 -27.06 13.68
N LEU A 20 9.20 -27.21 12.47
CA LEU A 20 8.58 -27.98 11.38
C LEU A 20 8.69 -29.50 11.57
N SER A 21 9.74 -29.98 12.25
CA SER A 21 9.87 -31.39 12.61
C SER A 21 8.80 -31.80 13.62
N ASP A 22 8.62 -31.02 14.69
CA ASP A 22 7.63 -31.30 15.74
C ASP A 22 6.20 -31.25 15.17
N TYR A 23 5.87 -30.20 14.40
CA TYR A 23 4.57 -30.02 13.75
C TYR A 23 4.21 -31.18 12.79
N LEU A 24 5.20 -31.77 12.11
CA LEU A 24 5.01 -32.94 11.24
C LEU A 24 5.05 -34.29 12.00
N SER A 25 5.48 -34.30 13.26
CA SER A 25 5.46 -35.48 14.13
C SER A 25 4.11 -35.67 14.82
N ASP A 26 3.54 -34.60 15.39
CA ASP A 26 2.21 -34.62 16.02
C ASP A 26 1.12 -35.02 15.03
N HIS A 27 1.18 -34.49 13.80
CA HIS A 27 0.26 -34.86 12.73
C HIS A 27 0.55 -36.21 12.05
N ARG A 28 1.49 -37.00 12.59
CA ARG A 28 1.61 -38.44 12.30
C ARG A 28 1.12 -39.35 13.43
N GLN A 29 0.93 -38.85 14.66
CA GLN A 29 0.40 -39.67 15.76
C GLN A 29 -1.14 -39.75 15.81
N GLN A 30 -1.87 -38.90 15.08
CA GLN A 30 -3.35 -38.97 15.00
C GLN A 30 -3.91 -39.80 13.83
N ALA A 31 -3.05 -40.48 13.05
CA ALA A 31 -3.44 -41.23 11.85
C ALA A 31 -3.03 -42.71 11.90
N GLY A 32 -3.44 -43.45 12.94
CA GLY A 32 -3.01 -44.85 13.07
C GLY A 32 -3.65 -45.70 14.18
N ALA A 33 -4.98 -45.93 14.13
CA ALA A 33 -5.63 -47.21 14.49
C ALA A 33 -7.16 -47.07 14.69
N ARG A 34 -7.96 -47.56 13.73
CA ARG A 34 -9.26 -48.22 14.00
C ARG A 34 -9.74 -48.96 12.75
N ASP A 35 -9.81 -50.28 12.86
CA ASP A 35 -10.36 -51.20 11.86
C ASP A 35 -11.89 -51.04 11.78
N TRP A 36 -12.44 -51.05 10.56
CA TRP A 36 -13.87 -50.96 10.28
C TRP A 36 -14.26 -51.82 9.06
N SER A 37 -14.00 -53.13 9.18
CA SER A 37 -14.62 -54.14 8.33
C SER A 37 -16.07 -54.40 8.77
N GLY A 38 -17.04 -53.64 8.24
CA GLY A 38 -18.45 -53.85 8.58
C GLY A 38 -19.45 -52.90 7.89
N SER A 39 -20.14 -53.42 6.87
CA SER A 39 -21.46 -52.92 6.45
C SER A 39 -22.52 -53.92 6.94
N PRO A 40 -23.78 -53.49 7.18
CA PRO A 40 -24.72 -53.48 6.07
C PRO A 40 -25.65 -52.25 5.98
N ALA A 41 -26.24 -52.11 4.80
CA ALA A 41 -27.13 -51.06 4.32
C ALA A 41 -28.37 -50.75 5.19
N TRP A 42 -28.92 -49.54 4.98
CA TRP A 42 -30.36 -49.35 4.71
C TRP A 42 -30.59 -48.35 3.57
N LEU A 43 -31.80 -48.41 2.99
CA LEU A 43 -32.14 -48.04 1.61
C LEU A 43 -32.28 -46.54 1.28
N SER A 44 -32.20 -46.26 -0.02
CA SER A 44 -32.54 -44.99 -0.68
C SER A 44 -33.98 -44.95 -1.20
N ALA A 45 -34.68 -43.83 -0.97
CA ALA A 45 -35.85 -43.33 -1.70
C ALA A 45 -36.08 -41.85 -1.27
N GLY A 46 -36.70 -40.96 -2.05
CA GLY A 46 -37.33 -41.08 -3.37
C GLY A 46 -37.36 -39.73 -4.12
N PHE A 47 -38.29 -39.57 -5.07
CA PHE A 47 -38.24 -38.56 -6.13
C PHE A 47 -39.22 -37.37 -5.95
N GLN A 48 -38.83 -36.22 -6.52
CA GLN A 48 -39.66 -35.13 -7.09
C GLN A 48 -40.86 -34.49 -6.34
N ALA A 49 -40.72 -33.17 -6.16
CA ALA A 49 -41.63 -32.09 -6.58
C ALA A 49 -43.15 -32.13 -6.29
N VAL A 50 -43.63 -31.05 -5.63
CA VAL A 50 -44.94 -30.44 -5.91
C VAL A 50 -44.79 -28.91 -5.98
N SER A 51 -45.46 -28.28 -6.95
CA SER A 51 -45.85 -26.88 -6.90
C SER A 51 -47.29 -26.75 -7.39
N ARG A 52 -48.14 -25.96 -6.70
CA ARG A 52 -49.23 -25.11 -7.24
C ARG A 52 -50.31 -24.69 -6.21
N THR A 53 -50.67 -23.41 -6.29
CA THR A 53 -52.01 -22.78 -6.20
C THR A 53 -52.93 -22.95 -4.98
N GLY A 54 -53.51 -21.82 -4.56
CA GLY A 54 -54.69 -21.68 -3.69
C GLY A 54 -54.40 -20.90 -2.41
N GLY A 55 -55.17 -19.88 -1.99
CA GLY A 55 -56.29 -19.18 -2.66
C GLY A 55 -57.35 -18.70 -1.65
N GLN A 56 -57.84 -17.46 -1.81
CA GLN A 56 -58.91 -16.79 -1.02
C GLN A 56 -58.53 -16.47 0.45
N GLU A 57 -58.46 -15.19 0.85
CA GLU A 57 -59.53 -14.29 1.40
C GLU A 57 -59.40 -14.17 2.95
N ASP A 58 -59.76 -13.09 3.64
CA ASP A 58 -60.59 -11.92 3.26
C ASP A 58 -60.31 -10.67 4.14
N LYS A 59 -60.61 -9.46 3.62
CA LYS A 59 -60.85 -8.16 4.32
C LYS A 59 -59.74 -7.58 5.25
N GLU A 60 -59.67 -6.27 5.54
CA GLU A 60 -60.60 -5.16 5.26
C GLU A 60 -59.90 -3.78 5.05
N ARG A 61 -60.42 -2.96 4.11
CA ARG A 61 -60.59 -1.48 4.02
C ARG A 61 -59.54 -0.49 4.62
N ASP A 62 -59.39 0.75 4.12
CA ASP A 62 -60.25 1.58 3.25
C ASP A 62 -59.41 2.51 2.33
N LYS A 63 -59.97 2.84 1.13
CA LYS A 63 -60.10 4.17 0.47
C LYS A 63 -59.00 5.25 0.63
N GLU A 64 -58.64 6.10 -0.35
CA GLU A 64 -59.13 6.46 -1.71
C GLU A 64 -58.05 7.40 -2.38
N LYS A 65 -58.09 7.95 -3.62
CA LYS A 65 -59.15 8.06 -4.66
C LYS A 65 -58.59 8.17 -6.12
N ASP A 66 -59.51 8.08 -7.07
CA ASP A 66 -59.57 8.47 -8.50
C ASP A 66 -58.70 9.72 -8.93
N ARG A 67 -58.32 9.93 -10.21
CA ARG A 67 -59.11 9.74 -11.46
C ARG A 67 -58.37 9.27 -12.73
N GLU A 68 -59.10 8.37 -13.40
CA GLU A 68 -59.12 7.88 -14.78
C GLU A 68 -59.26 8.96 -15.89
N LYS A 69 -58.83 8.61 -17.14
CA LYS A 69 -59.44 8.89 -18.49
C LYS A 69 -58.46 9.30 -19.60
N ASP A 70 -58.63 8.89 -20.88
CA ASP A 70 -59.39 7.78 -21.53
C ASP A 70 -58.98 7.70 -23.03
N ARG A 71 -59.13 6.53 -23.71
CA ARG A 71 -59.32 6.38 -25.20
C ARG A 71 -58.15 6.78 -26.15
N ASP A 72 -58.07 6.45 -27.46
CA ASP A 72 -58.67 5.50 -28.45
C ASP A 72 -57.76 5.56 -29.72
N MET A 73 -57.71 4.67 -30.74
CA MET A 73 -58.32 3.35 -31.03
C MET A 73 -57.47 2.54 -32.08
N GLU A 74 -58.04 1.44 -32.59
CA GLU A 74 -57.84 0.64 -33.84
C GLU A 74 -57.00 1.19 -35.01
N GLY A 75 -56.40 0.39 -35.92
CA GLY A 75 -56.37 -1.08 -36.15
C GLY A 75 -55.37 -1.39 -37.31
N GLY A 76 -55.20 -2.60 -37.88
CA GLY A 76 -55.78 -3.91 -37.63
C GLY A 76 -56.03 -4.69 -38.95
N HIS A 77 -55.20 -5.71 -39.29
CA HIS A 77 -55.59 -6.78 -40.22
C HIS A 77 -54.68 -8.04 -40.18
N GLU A 78 -55.06 -9.08 -40.92
CA GLU A 78 -54.68 -10.49 -40.68
C GLU A 78 -53.75 -11.10 -41.75
N GLY A 79 -53.25 -12.33 -41.48
CA GLY A 79 -53.20 -13.36 -42.53
C GLY A 79 -51.93 -14.22 -42.65
N GLY A 80 -52.11 -15.55 -42.68
CA GLY A 80 -51.21 -16.48 -43.39
C GLY A 80 -50.10 -17.17 -42.57
N GLY A 81 -50.44 -18.27 -41.90
CA GLY A 81 -49.43 -19.19 -41.34
C GLY A 81 -48.95 -20.26 -42.32
N ARG A 82 -47.73 -20.79 -42.14
CA ARG A 82 -47.26 -22.07 -42.71
C ARG A 82 -46.32 -22.79 -41.76
N THR A 83 -46.58 -24.08 -41.54
CA THR A 83 -45.67 -24.99 -40.82
C THR A 83 -44.80 -25.78 -41.81
N ALA A 84 -43.53 -25.98 -41.46
CA ALA A 84 -42.64 -26.94 -42.12
C ALA A 84 -41.75 -27.61 -41.06
N LYS A 85 -41.36 -28.87 -41.29
CA LYS A 85 -40.53 -29.68 -40.40
C LYS A 85 -39.17 -29.96 -41.02
N THR A 86 -38.23 -30.40 -40.17
CA THR A 86 -37.02 -31.19 -40.52
C THR A 86 -35.96 -30.47 -41.37
N THR A 87 -34.65 -30.79 -41.30
CA THR A 87 -33.97 -31.93 -40.64
C THR A 87 -32.66 -31.49 -39.97
N SER A 88 -32.05 -32.39 -39.18
CA SER A 88 -30.76 -32.23 -38.50
C SER A 88 -29.54 -32.09 -39.41
N LEU A 89 -28.49 -31.45 -38.90
CA LEU A 89 -27.14 -32.00 -39.04
C LEU A 89 -26.29 -31.69 -37.79
N SER A 90 -25.47 -32.66 -37.39
CA SER A 90 -24.68 -32.64 -36.16
C SER A 90 -23.19 -32.39 -36.43
N LEU A 91 -22.52 -31.69 -35.52
CA LEU A 91 -21.21 -32.17 -35.05
C LEU A 91 -20.93 -31.64 -33.63
N SER A 92 -20.59 -32.55 -32.72
CA SER A 92 -19.98 -32.24 -31.43
C SER A 92 -18.72 -33.05 -31.31
N LEU A 93 -17.59 -32.42 -30.95
CA LEU A 93 -16.29 -33.08 -30.87
C LEU A 93 -15.67 -32.82 -29.51
N THR A 94 -15.81 -33.80 -28.63
CA THR A 94 -15.16 -33.87 -27.33
C THR A 94 -14.05 -34.92 -27.40
N LEU A 95 -12.86 -34.62 -26.91
CA LEU A 95 -11.79 -35.61 -26.80
C LEU A 95 -11.03 -35.46 -25.48
N SER A 96 -11.36 -36.34 -24.54
CA SER A 96 -10.65 -36.53 -23.28
C SER A 96 -10.14 -37.97 -23.21
N HIS A 97 -8.83 -38.14 -22.98
CA HIS A 97 -8.09 -39.39 -22.80
C HIS A 97 -6.75 -38.98 -22.11
N THR A 98 -6.17 -39.67 -21.14
CA THR A 98 -6.46 -40.98 -20.51
C THR A 98 -6.05 -40.92 -19.02
N LYS A 99 -6.63 -41.75 -18.14
CA LYS A 99 -6.18 -41.85 -16.73
C LYS A 99 -6.38 -43.26 -16.14
N ARG A 100 -5.29 -44.05 -15.96
CA ARG A 100 -5.05 -45.09 -14.92
C ARG A 100 -3.95 -46.09 -15.31
N ALA A 101 -2.91 -46.18 -14.47
CA ALA A 101 -1.99 -47.32 -14.17
C ALA A 101 -0.66 -46.73 -13.66
N ILE A 102 0.06 -47.24 -12.66
CA ILE A 102 -0.16 -48.25 -11.60
C ILE A 102 0.62 -47.75 -10.35
N GLN A 103 0.32 -48.24 -9.14
CA GLN A 103 1.07 -47.89 -7.92
C GLN A 103 2.34 -48.74 -7.75
N SER A 104 3.48 -48.12 -7.37
CA SER A 104 4.40 -48.64 -6.33
C SER A 104 5.51 -47.62 -5.99
N ASP A 105 6.11 -47.81 -4.81
CA ASP A 105 7.50 -47.48 -4.42
C ASP A 105 8.03 -46.03 -4.47
N GLY A 106 7.94 -45.36 -3.31
CA GLY A 106 9.09 -45.38 -2.39
C GLY A 106 10.26 -44.37 -2.56
N GLY A 107 10.10 -43.19 -1.96
CA GLY A 107 11.22 -42.46 -1.33
C GLY A 107 11.98 -41.41 -2.18
N PRO A 108 12.72 -40.46 -1.55
CA PRO A 108 13.16 -39.24 -2.24
C PRO A 108 14.68 -39.11 -2.40
N CYS A 109 15.20 -39.11 -3.65
CA CYS A 109 16.42 -38.36 -4.00
C CYS A 109 16.66 -38.28 -5.52
N ARG A 110 16.40 -37.11 -6.17
CA ARG A 110 16.87 -36.81 -7.55
C ARG A 110 16.71 -35.34 -7.99
N ALA A 111 17.22 -34.40 -7.19
CA ALA A 111 17.16 -32.96 -7.49
C ALA A 111 18.54 -32.28 -7.63
N MET A 112 19.53 -32.96 -8.25
CA MET A 112 20.90 -32.41 -8.35
C MET A 112 21.75 -32.86 -9.57
N GLN A 113 21.14 -33.32 -10.67
CA GLN A 113 21.88 -33.80 -11.86
C GLN A 113 21.42 -33.24 -13.22
N SER A 114 20.78 -32.06 -13.26
CA SER A 114 20.24 -31.48 -14.50
C SER A 114 20.78 -30.10 -14.89
N TYR A 115 21.91 -29.65 -14.31
CA TYR A 115 22.52 -28.34 -14.63
C TYR A 115 23.92 -28.42 -15.27
N ALA A 116 24.56 -29.60 -15.27
CA ALA A 116 25.92 -29.78 -15.78
C ALA A 116 26.03 -30.05 -17.29
N GLN A 117 24.90 -30.13 -18.01
CA GLN A 117 24.82 -30.65 -19.38
C GLN A 117 24.26 -29.66 -20.41
N LEU A 118 23.98 -28.40 -20.02
CA LEU A 118 23.63 -27.33 -20.97
C LEU A 118 24.85 -26.46 -21.34
N CYS A 119 25.83 -26.33 -20.44
CA CYS A 119 27.00 -25.45 -20.62
C CYS A 119 28.19 -26.09 -21.38
N ARG A 120 27.94 -27.09 -22.24
CA ARG A 120 29.00 -27.79 -23.02
C ARG A 120 28.81 -27.74 -24.54
N THR A 121 27.94 -26.86 -25.05
CA THR A 121 27.50 -26.89 -26.46
C THR A 121 27.68 -25.58 -27.23
N MET A 122 28.31 -24.54 -26.65
CA MET A 122 28.61 -23.26 -27.32
C MET A 122 30.03 -22.73 -27.06
N ALA A 123 31.04 -23.59 -27.15
CA ALA A 123 32.44 -23.16 -27.26
C ALA A 123 33.28 -24.17 -28.07
N GLY A 124 33.87 -23.72 -29.18
CA GLY A 124 35.01 -24.41 -29.81
C GLY A 124 34.74 -25.21 -31.09
N ARG A 125 34.55 -24.53 -32.23
CA ARG A 125 34.97 -25.05 -33.55
C ARG A 125 35.04 -23.95 -34.62
N TRP A 126 36.23 -23.41 -34.87
CA TRP A 126 36.90 -23.38 -36.19
C TRP A 126 38.26 -22.65 -36.10
N ARG A 127 39.30 -23.25 -36.65
CA ARG A 127 40.53 -22.58 -37.12
C ARG A 127 40.82 -23.12 -38.51
N GLY A 128 40.99 -22.23 -39.48
CA GLY A 128 40.82 -22.53 -40.90
C GLY A 128 41.92 -23.34 -41.56
N ASN A 129 41.79 -23.46 -42.89
CA ASN A 129 42.88 -23.11 -43.79
C ASN A 129 42.38 -22.80 -45.20
N GLY A 130 43.11 -21.97 -45.96
CA GLY A 130 43.11 -22.05 -47.43
C GLY A 130 42.62 -20.83 -48.26
N LYS A 131 43.60 -20.02 -48.70
CA LYS A 131 43.66 -19.29 -50.00
C LYS A 131 42.67 -18.14 -50.32
N ALA A 132 43.20 -16.93 -50.16
CA ALA A 132 43.28 -15.82 -51.12
C ALA A 132 42.31 -15.73 -52.34
N ASP A 133 41.78 -14.53 -52.55
CA ASP A 133 42.20 -13.70 -53.70
C ASP A 133 42.12 -12.19 -53.37
N ALA A 134 42.58 -11.28 -54.24
CA ALA A 134 42.78 -9.85 -53.91
C ALA A 134 42.31 -8.83 -54.97
N ARG A 135 41.67 -7.73 -54.50
CA ARG A 135 41.52 -6.39 -55.14
C ARG A 135 40.73 -5.43 -54.22
N ALA A 136 40.76 -4.09 -54.36
CA ALA A 136 41.86 -3.11 -54.29
C ALA A 136 41.40 -1.71 -54.79
N SER A 137 40.98 -0.81 -53.89
CA SER A 137 40.85 0.66 -54.07
C SER A 137 40.51 1.28 -52.69
N ARG A 138 41.24 2.23 -52.06
CA ARG A 138 41.79 3.55 -52.45
C ARG A 138 40.70 4.59 -52.79
N ALA A 139 40.69 5.83 -52.27
CA ALA A 139 41.51 6.56 -51.26
C ALA A 139 40.57 7.49 -50.43
N SER A 140 40.95 8.36 -49.48
CA SER A 140 42.24 8.93 -48.97
C SER A 140 42.12 9.11 -47.43
N ASP A 141 43.03 9.65 -46.58
CA ASP A 141 43.97 10.80 -46.53
C ASP A 141 43.26 12.18 -46.36
N ASP A 142 43.65 13.10 -45.46
CA ASP A 142 44.83 13.24 -44.57
C ASP A 142 44.49 13.04 -43.06
N GLY A 143 45.41 12.97 -42.08
CA GLY A 143 46.88 12.90 -42.12
C GLY A 143 47.56 13.48 -40.84
N LEU A 144 48.55 12.76 -40.28
CA LEU A 144 49.41 13.14 -39.12
C LEU A 144 48.67 13.18 -37.74
N ILE A 145 49.30 13.06 -36.55
CA ILE A 145 50.66 12.62 -36.15
C ILE A 145 50.64 11.96 -34.73
N THR A 146 51.62 11.11 -34.41
CA THR A 146 51.97 10.54 -33.08
C THR A 146 53.51 10.26 -33.07
N PRO A 147 54.19 9.66 -32.05
CA PRO A 147 53.85 9.16 -30.71
C PRO A 147 54.80 9.81 -29.62
N PRO A 148 55.20 9.24 -28.44
CA PRO A 148 54.92 7.94 -27.83
C PRO A 148 54.60 7.87 -26.31
N THR A 149 54.14 6.68 -25.91
CA THR A 149 54.01 6.18 -24.53
C THR A 149 55.35 5.75 -23.91
N PRO A 150 55.36 5.46 -22.60
CA PRO A 150 55.88 4.16 -22.16
C PRO A 150 54.91 3.38 -21.25
N LEU A 151 55.08 2.06 -21.20
CA LEU A 151 54.47 1.20 -20.18
C LEU A 151 55.24 1.29 -18.85
N SER A 152 54.57 1.03 -17.73
CA SER A 152 55.21 0.38 -16.57
C SER A 152 54.21 -0.55 -15.86
N THR A 153 54.71 -1.48 -15.05
CA THR A 153 53.94 -2.62 -14.57
C THR A 153 54.14 -2.86 -13.07
N SER A 154 53.03 -3.04 -12.35
CA SER A 154 52.91 -3.78 -11.08
C SER A 154 53.34 -3.12 -9.74
N LEU A 155 52.58 -3.52 -8.71
CA LEU A 155 52.95 -3.73 -7.29
C LEU A 155 53.36 -2.55 -6.38
N ARG A 156 52.42 -2.13 -5.50
CA ARG A 156 52.54 -1.97 -4.02
C ARG A 156 51.16 -1.59 -3.45
N LEU A 157 50.42 -2.48 -2.77
CA LEU A 157 50.57 -2.98 -1.39
C LEU A 157 49.98 -2.03 -0.33
N HIS A 158 49.03 -2.52 0.48
CA HIS A 158 48.40 -1.78 1.59
C HIS A 158 49.40 -1.41 2.69
N LEU A 159 49.26 -0.22 3.29
CA LEU A 159 49.63 0.08 4.69
C LEU A 159 49.21 1.50 5.11
N ARG A 160 48.08 1.64 5.83
CA ARG A 160 47.74 2.72 6.80
C ARG A 160 46.29 2.59 7.32
N LEU A 161 46.02 1.55 8.12
CA LEU A 161 44.79 1.43 8.90
C LEU A 161 44.97 0.81 10.31
N PRO A 162 46.08 1.08 11.02
CA PRO A 162 46.03 1.01 12.48
C PRO A 162 46.69 2.24 13.13
N LEU A 163 45.97 3.38 13.18
CA LEU A 163 46.33 4.52 14.04
C LEU A 163 45.12 5.22 14.70
N LEU A 164 43.89 4.91 14.27
CA LEU A 164 42.64 5.51 14.78
C LEU A 164 41.99 4.75 15.94
N LEU A 165 42.50 3.55 16.29
CA LEU A 165 41.97 2.70 17.37
C LEU A 165 42.62 2.95 18.75
N ALA A 166 43.53 3.92 18.87
CA ALA A 166 44.35 4.14 20.06
C ALA A 166 43.84 5.27 20.99
N LEU A 167 42.65 5.83 20.75
CA LEU A 167 42.08 6.97 21.50
C LEU A 167 40.81 6.64 22.32
N PHE A 168 40.50 5.35 22.51
CA PHE A 168 39.29 4.90 23.22
C PHE A 168 39.45 4.70 24.74
N PHE A 169 40.60 5.08 25.31
CA PHE A 169 40.81 5.11 26.76
C PHE A 169 41.17 6.54 27.20
N PHE A 170 40.66 6.93 28.38
CA PHE A 170 40.68 8.29 28.97
C PHE A 170 39.79 9.34 28.27
N PHE A 171 38.50 9.38 28.61
CA PHE A 171 37.86 10.50 29.35
C PHE A 171 36.32 10.30 29.46
N PRO A 172 35.70 10.42 30.66
CA PRO A 172 34.25 10.31 30.81
C PRO A 172 33.55 11.67 30.97
N SER A 173 32.66 12.02 30.04
CA SER A 173 31.61 13.02 30.27
C SER A 173 30.40 12.76 29.36
N SER A 174 29.19 12.95 29.88
CA SER A 174 27.94 12.53 29.23
C SER A 174 27.46 13.48 28.12
N SER A 175 28.00 14.69 28.02
CA SER A 175 27.61 15.68 27.01
C SER A 175 28.06 15.31 25.59
N SER A 176 29.26 14.73 25.46
CA SER A 176 29.92 14.55 24.14
C SER A 176 29.33 13.41 23.31
N GLN A 177 28.69 12.43 23.94
CA GLN A 177 28.08 11.29 23.22
C GLN A 177 26.87 11.70 22.37
N LEU A 178 26.12 12.74 22.78
CA LEU A 178 24.91 13.16 22.08
C LEU A 178 25.22 13.85 20.74
N HIS A 179 26.27 14.68 20.68
CA HIS A 179 26.77 15.23 19.42
C HIS A 179 27.45 14.18 18.54
N LEU A 180 28.12 13.19 19.12
CA LEU A 180 28.73 12.10 18.35
C LEU A 180 27.67 11.29 17.62
N ASN A 181 26.55 10.96 18.27
CA ASN A 181 25.44 10.21 17.66
C ASN A 181 24.80 10.97 16.49
N ASN A 182 24.52 12.28 16.61
CA ASN A 182 23.93 13.05 15.51
C ASN A 182 24.87 13.12 14.28
N HIS A 183 26.18 13.29 14.49
CA HIS A 183 27.15 13.21 13.41
C HIS A 183 27.24 11.78 12.83
N LEU A 184 27.14 10.74 13.65
CA LEU A 184 27.10 9.34 13.19
C LEU A 184 25.86 9.04 12.35
N THR A 185 24.68 9.59 12.65
CA THR A 185 23.49 9.43 11.79
C THR A 185 23.70 10.06 10.41
N LEU A 186 24.23 11.29 10.35
CA LEU A 186 24.62 11.95 9.10
C LEU A 186 25.71 11.16 8.33
N ILE A 187 26.67 10.58 9.04
CA ILE A 187 27.72 9.73 8.44
C ILE A 187 27.17 8.39 7.96
N ILE A 188 26.18 7.78 8.64
CA ILE A 188 25.52 6.54 8.20
C ILE A 188 24.71 6.79 6.92
N ILE A 189 24.00 7.92 6.83
CA ILE A 189 23.40 8.40 5.57
C ILE A 189 24.51 8.56 4.51
N SER A 190 25.67 9.14 4.88
CA SER A 190 26.75 9.42 3.94
C SER A 190 27.74 8.26 3.64
N SER A 191 27.52 7.03 4.13
CA SER A 191 28.52 5.94 4.01
C SER A 191 27.95 4.55 3.69
N SER A 192 26.63 4.38 3.58
CA SER A 192 26.03 3.12 3.11
C SER A 192 26.23 2.89 1.60
N SER A 193 26.34 3.96 0.82
CA SER A 193 26.53 3.90 -0.64
C SER A 193 28.01 3.83 -1.02
N ASN A 194 28.35 2.99 -2.00
CA ASN A 194 29.70 2.84 -2.56
C ASN A 194 30.06 3.99 -3.55
N HIS A 195 29.63 5.22 -3.24
CA HIS A 195 29.54 6.39 -4.11
C HIS A 195 30.06 7.67 -3.42
N GLY A 196 31.23 7.57 -2.77
CA GLY A 196 31.91 8.72 -2.16
C GLY A 196 31.22 9.29 -0.91
N PRO A 197 31.71 10.42 -0.38
CA PRO A 197 30.92 11.23 0.56
C PRO A 197 29.77 11.91 -0.19
N TYR A 198 28.61 12.07 0.45
CA TYR A 198 27.53 12.91 -0.10
C TYR A 198 28.02 14.35 -0.15
N THR A 199 28.19 14.89 -1.36
CA THR A 199 28.69 16.24 -1.60
C THR A 199 27.61 17.15 -2.17
N GLU A 200 27.41 18.29 -1.50
CA GLU A 200 26.48 19.40 -1.81
C GLU A 200 25.01 19.17 -1.43
N ASP A 201 24.33 20.27 -1.08
CA ASP A 201 22.95 20.33 -0.55
C ASP A 201 21.84 19.93 -1.55
N ARG A 202 22.20 19.26 -2.65
CA ARG A 202 21.32 19.07 -3.83
C ARG A 202 20.22 18.04 -3.58
N ASP A 203 20.44 17.02 -2.75
CA ASP A 203 19.42 16.00 -2.47
C ASP A 203 18.22 16.54 -1.65
N LEU A 204 18.28 17.79 -1.18
CA LEU A 204 17.19 18.52 -0.50
C LEU A 204 16.48 19.55 -1.41
N ASP A 205 16.88 19.63 -2.68
CA ASP A 205 16.15 20.34 -3.73
C ASP A 205 14.89 19.56 -4.14
N ARG A 206 14.02 20.21 -4.93
CA ARG A 206 12.89 19.53 -5.60
C ARG A 206 13.40 18.60 -6.69
N PHE A 207 12.80 17.42 -6.83
CA PHE A 207 13.09 16.50 -7.93
C PHE A 207 12.13 16.76 -9.10
N ILE A 208 12.58 17.44 -10.16
CA ILE A 208 11.76 17.73 -11.36
C ILE A 208 12.54 17.32 -12.61
N ASN A 209 11.88 16.65 -13.55
CA ASN A 209 12.46 16.27 -14.83
C ASN A 209 13.79 15.47 -14.71
N ASN A 210 13.83 14.51 -13.77
CA ASN A 210 15.01 13.73 -13.36
C ASN A 210 16.21 14.57 -12.89
N LYS A 211 15.97 15.75 -12.31
CA LYS A 211 17.00 16.63 -11.75
C LYS A 211 16.56 17.21 -10.42
N PHE A 212 17.51 17.33 -9.52
CA PHE A 212 17.38 18.13 -8.31
C PHE A 212 17.53 19.63 -8.67
N VAL A 213 16.53 20.43 -8.32
CA VAL A 213 16.42 21.86 -8.65
C VAL A 213 15.86 22.73 -7.49
N LYS A 214 16.68 23.67 -7.02
CA LYS A 214 16.34 24.72 -6.03
C LYS A 214 14.99 25.37 -6.31
N GLY A 215 14.21 25.69 -5.26
CA GLY A 215 12.92 26.38 -5.39
C GLY A 215 13.04 27.70 -6.16
N THR A 216 12.09 28.03 -7.04
CA THR A 216 12.19 29.22 -7.91
C THR A 216 12.27 30.55 -7.16
N GLU A 217 11.76 30.60 -5.93
CA GLU A 217 11.87 31.77 -5.03
C GLU A 217 12.95 31.62 -3.95
N GLY A 218 13.79 30.58 -4.02
CA GLY A 218 14.88 30.31 -3.08
C GLY A 218 14.47 29.91 -1.65
N LYS A 219 13.17 29.96 -1.32
CA LYS A 219 12.60 29.66 0.00
C LYS A 219 12.89 28.22 0.45
N THR A 220 12.95 28.05 1.76
CA THR A 220 13.12 26.77 2.46
C THR A 220 12.27 26.73 3.73
N PHE A 221 11.93 25.53 4.20
CA PHE A 221 11.34 25.28 5.51
C PHE A 221 12.18 24.23 6.26
N GLU A 222 12.14 24.25 7.60
CA GLU A 222 12.88 23.31 8.44
C GLU A 222 12.07 22.03 8.69
N THR A 223 12.74 20.88 8.59
CA THR A 223 12.25 19.58 9.08
C THR A 223 12.70 19.39 10.52
N ILE A 224 11.81 18.90 11.39
CA ILE A 224 12.05 18.82 12.84
C ILE A 224 11.99 17.35 13.28
N ASN A 225 13.02 16.89 13.97
CA ASN A 225 13.04 15.55 14.58
C ASN A 225 12.07 15.50 15.77
N PRO A 226 10.98 14.73 15.70
CA PRO A 226 9.94 14.74 16.74
C PRO A 226 10.38 14.11 18.06
N HIS A 227 11.50 13.36 18.10
CA HIS A 227 12.04 12.79 19.34
C HIS A 227 12.69 13.87 20.21
N ASN A 228 13.37 14.85 19.62
CA ASN A 228 14.24 15.77 20.36
C ASN A 228 14.04 17.25 20.01
N GLU A 229 12.97 17.57 19.28
CA GLU A 229 12.49 18.92 18.97
C GLU A 229 13.49 19.79 18.18
N LYS A 230 14.53 19.18 17.60
CA LYS A 230 15.61 19.86 16.87
C LYS A 230 15.46 19.74 15.36
N VAL A 231 15.93 20.76 14.65
CA VAL A 231 16.02 20.77 13.18
C VAL A 231 16.89 19.62 12.69
N ILE A 232 16.41 18.88 11.69
CA ILE A 232 17.17 17.88 10.93
C ILE A 232 17.94 18.61 9.82
N CYS A 233 17.21 19.27 8.93
CA CYS A 233 17.74 20.08 7.83
C CYS A 233 16.67 21.04 7.28
N ALA A 234 17.08 21.97 6.42
CA ALA A 234 16.18 22.82 5.64
C ALA A 234 15.92 22.20 4.25
N VAL A 235 14.68 22.21 3.80
CA VAL A 235 14.22 21.66 2.50
C VAL A 235 13.58 22.77 1.68
N HIS A 236 13.77 22.76 0.35
CA HIS A 236 13.25 23.82 -0.51
C HIS A 236 11.71 23.84 -0.56
N GLU A 237 11.12 25.02 -0.34
CA GLU A 237 9.68 25.25 -0.39
C GLU A 237 9.19 25.39 -1.83
N ALA A 238 8.32 24.49 -2.27
CA ALA A 238 7.64 24.59 -3.56
C ALA A 238 6.47 25.59 -3.49
N THR A 239 6.55 26.60 -4.34
CA THR A 239 5.50 27.59 -4.62
C THR A 239 4.58 27.14 -5.77
N GLU A 240 3.63 27.99 -6.16
CA GLU A 240 2.76 27.76 -7.33
C GLU A 240 3.59 27.57 -8.63
N LYS A 241 4.55 28.46 -8.89
CA LYS A 241 5.52 28.36 -10.01
C LYS A 241 6.28 27.03 -10.03
N ASP A 242 6.51 26.46 -8.85
CA ASP A 242 7.23 25.19 -8.69
C ASP A 242 6.34 23.98 -8.97
N VAL A 243 5.02 24.12 -8.84
CA VAL A 243 4.02 23.18 -9.36
C VAL A 243 3.93 23.31 -10.89
N ASP A 244 3.84 24.52 -11.43
CA ASP A 244 3.73 24.76 -12.88
C ASP A 244 4.88 24.09 -13.66
N LEU A 245 6.12 24.24 -13.16
CA LEU A 245 7.31 23.59 -13.73
C LEU A 245 7.24 22.05 -13.67
N ALA A 246 6.72 21.49 -12.57
CA ALA A 246 6.55 20.05 -12.41
C ALA A 246 5.42 19.52 -13.32
N VAL A 247 4.32 20.26 -13.49
CA VAL A 247 3.22 19.91 -14.39
C VAL A 247 3.66 19.99 -15.85
N ALA A 248 4.43 21.01 -16.24
CA ALA A 248 4.98 21.13 -17.59
C ALA A 248 5.91 19.94 -17.92
N ALA A 249 6.76 19.52 -16.98
CA ALA A 249 7.59 18.32 -17.13
C ALA A 249 6.75 17.03 -17.23
N ALA A 250 5.73 16.88 -16.37
CA ALA A 250 4.81 15.75 -16.39
C ALA A 250 4.00 15.65 -17.70
N ARG A 251 3.51 16.78 -18.20
CA ARG A 251 2.77 16.92 -19.47
C ARG A 251 3.65 16.51 -20.67
N ALA A 252 4.85 17.09 -20.76
CA ALA A 252 5.81 16.76 -21.80
C ALA A 252 6.23 15.28 -21.79
N ALA A 253 6.34 14.67 -20.60
CA ALA A 253 6.65 13.25 -20.47
C ALA A 253 5.51 12.35 -20.98
N VAL A 254 4.27 12.55 -20.50
CA VAL A 254 3.11 11.68 -20.81
C VAL A 254 2.60 11.82 -22.24
N GLU A 255 2.82 12.96 -22.89
CA GLU A 255 2.46 13.15 -24.30
C GLU A 255 3.60 12.74 -25.25
N GLY A 256 4.85 12.84 -24.79
CA GLY A 256 6.07 12.51 -25.54
C GLY A 256 6.58 11.08 -25.32
N PRO A 257 7.74 10.88 -24.66
CA PRO A 257 8.43 9.59 -24.62
C PRO A 257 7.71 8.51 -23.81
N TRP A 258 7.04 8.87 -22.69
CA TRP A 258 6.41 7.89 -21.80
C TRP A 258 5.27 7.14 -22.49
N ARG A 259 4.52 7.83 -23.36
CA ARG A 259 3.46 7.26 -24.20
C ARG A 259 3.92 6.11 -25.11
N LYS A 260 5.22 6.04 -25.41
CA LYS A 260 5.85 5.02 -26.26
C LYS A 260 6.49 3.88 -25.46
N VAL A 261 6.60 4.00 -24.14
CA VAL A 261 7.12 2.94 -23.27
C VAL A 261 6.10 1.81 -23.19
N THR A 262 6.55 0.58 -23.47
CA THR A 262 5.65 -0.58 -23.50
C THR A 262 5.07 -0.85 -22.11
N PRO A 263 3.85 -1.43 -22.02
CA PRO A 263 3.27 -1.84 -20.75
C PRO A 263 4.22 -2.66 -19.86
N SER A 264 4.92 -3.64 -20.43
CA SER A 264 5.89 -4.46 -19.70
C SER A 264 7.19 -3.73 -19.35
N ASP A 265 7.57 -2.65 -20.05
CA ASP A 265 8.70 -1.78 -19.64
C ASP A 265 8.33 -0.92 -18.44
N ARG A 266 7.10 -0.39 -18.36
CA ARG A 266 6.60 0.27 -17.15
C ARG A 266 6.62 -0.70 -15.97
N GLY A 267 6.23 -1.96 -16.21
CA GLY A 267 6.34 -3.04 -15.25
C GLY A 267 7.78 -3.31 -14.77
N ARG A 268 8.74 -3.39 -15.70
CA ARG A 268 10.17 -3.54 -15.39
C ARG A 268 10.72 -2.41 -14.52
N MET A 269 10.38 -1.16 -14.81
CA MET A 269 10.84 -0.01 -14.02
C MET A 269 10.24 0.04 -12.61
N LEU A 270 8.96 -0.32 -12.45
CA LEU A 270 8.31 -0.45 -11.15
C LEU A 270 8.93 -1.55 -10.29
N THR A 271 9.17 -2.74 -10.87
CA THR A 271 9.84 -3.84 -10.16
C THR A 271 11.29 -3.48 -9.81
N LYS A 272 12.05 -2.86 -10.73
CA LYS A 272 13.42 -2.40 -10.43
C LYS A 272 13.42 -1.37 -9.30
N LEU A 273 12.46 -0.45 -9.24
CA LEU A 273 12.35 0.50 -8.13
C LEU A 273 12.06 -0.20 -6.80
N ALA A 274 11.24 -1.26 -6.78
CA ALA A 274 11.04 -2.10 -5.60
C ALA A 274 12.35 -2.76 -5.13
N ASP A 275 13.13 -3.33 -6.06
CA ASP A 275 14.42 -3.95 -5.77
C ASP A 275 15.44 -2.92 -5.20
N LEU A 276 15.35 -1.65 -5.62
CA LEU A 276 16.17 -0.55 -5.09
C LEU A 276 15.72 -0.10 -3.68
N LEU A 277 14.42 -0.05 -3.40
CA LEU A 277 13.91 0.20 -2.04
C LEU A 277 14.38 -0.89 -1.05
N GLU A 278 14.43 -2.14 -1.49
CA GLU A 278 14.93 -3.26 -0.68
C GLU A 278 16.46 -3.24 -0.51
N ARG A 279 17.22 -2.75 -1.50
CA ARG A 279 18.67 -2.51 -1.38
C ARG A 279 18.96 -1.47 -0.29
N ASP A 280 18.27 -0.34 -0.31
CA ASP A 280 18.57 0.82 0.52
C ASP A 280 17.72 0.89 1.80
N ILE A 281 17.09 -0.23 2.18
CA ILE A 281 16.13 -0.35 3.29
C ILE A 281 16.64 0.20 4.62
N GLU A 282 17.93 0.03 4.94
CA GLU A 282 18.54 0.56 6.16
C GLU A 282 18.57 2.10 6.16
N THR A 283 18.95 2.72 5.04
CA THR A 283 19.01 4.18 4.89
C THR A 283 17.60 4.77 4.86
N ILE A 284 16.68 4.19 4.09
CA ILE A 284 15.32 4.71 3.96
C ILE A 284 14.54 4.55 5.28
N ALA A 285 14.68 3.42 5.98
CA ALA A 285 14.04 3.24 7.29
C ALA A 285 14.64 4.16 8.36
N ALA A 286 15.93 4.47 8.30
CA ALA A 286 16.54 5.48 9.17
C ALA A 286 16.02 6.89 8.89
N ILE A 287 15.77 7.25 7.63
CA ILE A 287 15.14 8.51 7.26
C ILE A 287 13.69 8.57 7.80
N GLU A 288 12.86 7.56 7.55
CA GLU A 288 11.49 7.49 8.10
C GLU A 288 11.49 7.54 9.64
N ALA A 289 12.42 6.88 10.31
CA ALA A 289 12.54 6.92 11.77
C ALA A 289 12.97 8.30 12.33
N LEU A 290 13.82 9.02 11.60
CA LEU A 290 14.33 10.34 11.96
C LEU A 290 13.30 11.46 11.71
N ASP A 291 12.62 11.40 10.56
CA ASP A 291 11.74 12.45 10.01
C ASP A 291 10.29 12.28 10.51
N ASN A 292 9.77 11.04 10.59
CA ASN A 292 8.44 10.76 11.14
C ASN A 292 8.42 10.45 12.65
N GLY A 293 9.54 9.99 13.22
CA GLY A 293 9.57 9.46 14.60
C GLY A 293 9.03 8.03 14.74
N LYS A 294 9.01 7.24 13.65
CA LYS A 294 8.56 5.85 13.68
C LYS A 294 9.63 4.91 14.24
N ALA A 295 9.24 3.96 15.08
CA ALA A 295 10.15 2.90 15.54
C ALA A 295 10.84 2.23 14.34
N LEU A 296 12.18 2.16 14.35
CA LEU A 296 12.98 1.76 13.18
C LEU A 296 12.61 0.37 12.63
N SER A 297 12.18 -0.55 13.51
CA SER A 297 11.66 -1.87 13.14
C SER A 297 10.37 -1.79 12.30
N MET A 298 9.46 -0.87 12.62
CA MET A 298 8.25 -0.61 11.83
C MET A 298 8.57 0.15 10.54
N ALA A 299 9.52 1.09 10.57
CA ALA A 299 9.97 1.79 9.37
C ALA A 299 10.52 0.81 8.29
N LYS A 300 11.27 -0.22 8.69
CA LYS A 300 11.71 -1.29 7.77
C LYS A 300 10.54 -2.10 7.19
N ALA A 301 9.50 -2.35 7.99
CA ALA A 301 8.28 -3.00 7.48
C ALA A 301 7.54 -2.10 6.48
N ASP A 302 7.50 -0.79 6.69
CA ASP A 302 6.91 0.16 5.75
C ASP A 302 7.68 0.21 4.42
N VAL A 303 9.02 0.16 4.44
CA VAL A 303 9.84 0.03 3.21
C VAL A 303 9.57 -1.29 2.49
N THR A 304 9.50 -2.40 3.22
CA THR A 304 9.21 -3.72 2.66
C THR A 304 7.82 -3.75 2.00
N ASN A 305 6.82 -3.13 2.63
CA ASN A 305 5.47 -3.00 2.09
C ASN A 305 5.39 -2.04 0.89
N ALA A 306 6.20 -0.96 0.88
CA ALA A 306 6.33 -0.06 -0.25
C ALA A 306 6.92 -0.77 -1.47
N ALA A 307 8.00 -1.52 -1.30
CA ALA A 307 8.60 -2.36 -2.34
C ALA A 307 7.61 -3.42 -2.86
N GLY A 308 6.94 -4.15 -1.96
CA GLY A 308 5.89 -5.11 -2.31
C GLY A 308 4.75 -4.49 -3.13
N CYS A 309 4.30 -3.28 -2.76
CA CYS A 309 3.29 -2.51 -3.48
C CYS A 309 3.76 -2.11 -4.90
N LEU A 310 4.98 -1.58 -5.04
CA LEU A 310 5.55 -1.25 -6.35
C LEU A 310 5.70 -2.49 -7.25
N ARG A 311 6.18 -3.60 -6.69
CA ARG A 311 6.36 -4.88 -7.40
C ARG A 311 5.02 -5.48 -7.85
N TYR A 312 3.98 -5.37 -7.02
CA TYR A 312 2.61 -5.77 -7.37
C TYR A 312 2.06 -4.98 -8.57
N TYR A 313 2.20 -3.65 -8.57
CA TYR A 313 1.78 -2.84 -9.71
C TYR A 313 2.69 -2.98 -10.94
N GLY A 314 3.97 -3.31 -10.74
CA GLY A 314 4.85 -3.76 -11.81
C GLY A 314 4.30 -4.98 -12.54
N GLY A 315 3.67 -5.90 -11.80
CA GLY A 315 2.94 -7.05 -12.34
C GLY A 315 1.62 -6.71 -13.04
N TRP A 316 0.99 -5.56 -12.75
CA TRP A 316 -0.25 -5.11 -13.38
C TRP A 316 -0.07 -4.29 -14.66
N ALA A 317 1.13 -3.72 -14.89
CA ALA A 317 1.34 -2.71 -15.92
C ALA A 317 0.95 -3.16 -17.35
N ASP A 318 1.03 -4.46 -17.65
CA ASP A 318 0.63 -5.09 -18.92
C ASP A 318 -0.67 -5.92 -18.86
N LYS A 319 -1.48 -5.75 -17.80
CA LYS A 319 -2.77 -6.43 -17.57
C LYS A 319 -3.94 -5.45 -17.38
N VAL A 320 -3.73 -4.17 -17.73
CA VAL A 320 -4.79 -3.15 -17.78
C VAL A 320 -5.56 -3.32 -19.09
N GLU A 321 -6.52 -4.25 -19.08
CA GLU A 321 -7.24 -4.68 -20.28
C GLU A 321 -8.54 -3.90 -20.55
N GLY A 322 -8.94 -3.87 -21.81
CA GLY A 322 -10.27 -3.42 -22.24
C GLY A 322 -11.21 -4.60 -22.53
N LYS A 323 -12.44 -4.33 -22.95
CA LYS A 323 -13.44 -5.35 -23.28
C LYS A 323 -13.83 -5.25 -24.75
N VAL A 324 -13.98 -6.38 -25.44
CA VAL A 324 -14.83 -6.47 -26.63
C VAL A 324 -16.27 -6.57 -26.14
N ILE A 325 -17.20 -5.86 -26.79
CA ILE A 325 -18.61 -5.81 -26.41
C ILE A 325 -19.43 -6.23 -27.62
N ASP A 326 -20.11 -7.37 -27.51
CA ASP A 326 -21.12 -7.78 -28.48
C ASP A 326 -22.35 -6.86 -28.36
N THR A 327 -22.84 -6.35 -29.48
CA THR A 327 -23.89 -5.31 -29.53
C THR A 327 -24.85 -5.53 -30.70
N ASP A 328 -24.32 -5.81 -31.88
CA ASP A 328 -25.06 -6.16 -33.09
C ASP A 328 -24.10 -6.80 -34.11
N HIS A 329 -24.67 -7.31 -35.21
CA HIS A 329 -23.92 -8.03 -36.25
C HIS A 329 -23.22 -7.13 -37.28
N GLU A 330 -23.43 -5.81 -37.24
CA GLU A 330 -22.82 -4.87 -38.18
C GLU A 330 -21.72 -4.00 -37.55
N THR A 331 -21.45 -4.11 -36.24
CA THR A 331 -20.47 -3.27 -35.57
C THR A 331 -19.50 -4.05 -34.66
N PHE A 332 -18.22 -3.72 -34.77
CA PHE A 332 -17.20 -4.15 -33.83
C PHE A 332 -17.03 -3.09 -32.74
N THR A 333 -17.48 -3.39 -31.52
CA THR A 333 -17.37 -2.50 -30.35
C THR A 333 -16.32 -3.01 -29.37
N TYR A 334 -15.40 -2.14 -28.95
CA TYR A 334 -14.43 -2.45 -27.89
C TYR A 334 -14.09 -1.23 -27.03
N THR A 335 -13.58 -1.44 -25.81
CA THR A 335 -13.06 -0.37 -24.96
C THR A 335 -11.54 -0.33 -24.95
N ARG A 336 -10.99 0.87 -24.71
CA ARG A 336 -9.60 1.10 -24.34
C ARG A 336 -9.55 1.78 -22.99
N HIS A 337 -8.70 1.27 -22.09
CA HIS A 337 -8.41 1.89 -20.81
C HIS A 337 -7.11 2.69 -20.99
N GLU A 338 -7.25 3.99 -21.26
CA GLU A 338 -6.12 4.89 -21.50
C GLU A 338 -5.71 5.57 -20.17
N PRO A 339 -4.44 6.01 -19.97
CA PRO A 339 -4.09 6.82 -18.80
C PRO A 339 -4.90 8.12 -18.79
N VAL A 340 -5.21 8.64 -17.59
CA VAL A 340 -5.85 9.97 -17.44
C VAL A 340 -4.92 11.12 -17.84
N GLY A 341 -3.60 10.95 -17.72
CA GLY A 341 -2.59 11.93 -18.11
C GLY A 341 -1.67 12.32 -16.93
N VAL A 342 -1.69 13.59 -16.54
CA VAL A 342 -0.93 14.14 -15.40
C VAL A 342 -1.72 13.97 -14.11
N CYS A 343 -1.12 13.26 -13.15
CA CYS A 343 -1.67 13.00 -11.82
C CYS A 343 -0.99 13.88 -10.76
N GLY A 344 -1.73 14.83 -10.19
CA GLY A 344 -1.34 15.50 -8.95
C GLY A 344 -1.57 14.59 -7.75
N GLN A 345 -0.55 14.33 -6.95
CA GLN A 345 -0.64 13.39 -5.82
C GLN A 345 -0.15 14.06 -4.55
N ILE A 346 -0.97 14.03 -3.50
CA ILE A 346 -0.69 14.70 -2.21
C ILE A 346 -0.75 13.64 -1.11
N ILE A 347 0.35 13.45 -0.38
CA ILE A 347 0.50 12.43 0.66
C ILE A 347 0.63 13.04 2.07
N PRO A 348 0.17 12.31 3.11
CA PRO A 348 0.31 12.71 4.51
C PRO A 348 1.69 12.33 5.06
N TRP A 349 1.96 12.78 6.28
CA TRP A 349 3.23 12.60 6.98
C TRP A 349 3.36 11.28 7.77
N ASN A 350 2.29 10.48 7.90
CA ASN A 350 2.24 9.39 8.88
C ASN A 350 2.79 8.04 8.37
N PHE A 351 2.80 7.81 7.06
CA PHE A 351 3.49 6.71 6.40
C PHE A 351 4.11 7.21 5.08
N PRO A 352 5.11 8.12 5.11
CA PRO A 352 5.48 8.91 3.94
C PRO A 352 5.86 8.06 2.72
N LEU A 353 6.79 7.11 2.88
CA LEU A 353 7.22 6.24 1.77
C LEU A 353 6.12 5.28 1.31
N LEU A 354 5.36 4.69 2.25
CA LEU A 354 4.31 3.73 1.91
C LEU A 354 3.17 4.42 1.13
N MET A 355 2.77 5.63 1.54
CA MET A 355 1.81 6.46 0.82
C MET A 355 2.34 6.89 -0.55
N PHE A 356 3.63 7.22 -0.66
CA PHE A 356 4.28 7.47 -1.95
C PHE A 356 4.13 6.25 -2.88
N ALA A 357 4.45 5.04 -2.41
CA ALA A 357 4.34 3.81 -3.19
C ALA A 357 2.89 3.46 -3.60
N TRP A 358 1.91 3.64 -2.69
CA TRP A 358 0.48 3.44 -2.97
C TRP A 358 -0.03 4.37 -4.08
N LYS A 359 0.49 5.60 -4.13
CA LYS A 359 0.14 6.61 -5.13
C LYS A 359 0.83 6.37 -6.46
N ILE A 360 2.15 6.15 -6.48
CA ILE A 360 2.89 6.05 -7.75
C ILE A 360 2.68 4.71 -8.46
N GLY A 361 2.50 3.60 -7.72
CA GLY A 361 2.34 2.25 -8.26
C GLY A 361 1.22 2.12 -9.33
N PRO A 362 -0.07 2.35 -8.98
CA PRO A 362 -1.16 2.20 -9.92
C PRO A 362 -1.12 3.25 -11.04
N ALA A 363 -0.64 4.46 -10.73
CA ALA A 363 -0.51 5.56 -11.69
C ALA A 363 0.52 5.25 -12.80
N LEU A 364 1.70 4.75 -12.44
CA LEU A 364 2.75 4.38 -13.39
C LEU A 364 2.42 3.10 -14.15
N ALA A 365 1.79 2.11 -13.51
CA ALA A 365 1.34 0.88 -14.17
C ALA A 365 0.36 1.19 -15.31
N THR A 366 -0.61 2.07 -15.06
CA THR A 366 -1.59 2.55 -16.05
C THR A 366 -1.01 3.54 -17.08
N GLY A 367 0.21 4.06 -16.89
CA GLY A 367 0.92 4.89 -17.87
C GLY A 367 0.75 6.41 -17.72
N ASN A 368 0.43 6.89 -16.51
CA ASN A 368 0.34 8.31 -16.19
C ASN A 368 1.71 8.91 -15.83
N SER A 369 1.80 10.25 -15.84
CA SER A 369 2.91 10.99 -15.21
C SER A 369 2.44 11.67 -13.91
N ILE A 370 3.38 12.03 -13.05
CA ILE A 370 3.10 12.37 -11.65
C ILE A 370 3.75 13.69 -11.22
N VAL A 371 2.98 14.49 -10.49
CA VAL A 371 3.46 15.60 -9.64
C VAL A 371 3.12 15.25 -8.20
N MET A 372 4.10 14.75 -7.47
CA MET A 372 3.99 14.30 -6.08
C MET A 372 4.34 15.45 -5.12
N LYS A 373 3.46 15.73 -4.16
CA LYS A 373 3.69 16.65 -3.05
C LYS A 373 3.82 15.86 -1.75
N THR A 374 5.04 15.81 -1.20
CA THR A 374 5.32 15.22 0.11
C THR A 374 4.73 16.09 1.23
N ALA A 375 4.48 15.53 2.40
CA ALA A 375 4.10 16.33 3.57
C ALA A 375 5.26 17.22 4.03
N GLU A 376 4.95 18.43 4.49
CA GLU A 376 5.93 19.41 4.98
C GLU A 376 6.62 18.97 6.29
N GLN A 377 6.03 18.03 7.04
CA GLN A 377 6.67 17.43 8.21
C GLN A 377 7.67 16.32 7.84
N THR A 378 7.50 15.65 6.70
CA THR A 378 8.27 14.46 6.31
C THR A 378 8.58 14.41 4.80
N PRO A 379 9.44 15.30 4.28
CA PRO A 379 9.80 15.30 2.87
C PRO A 379 10.91 14.29 2.50
N LEU A 380 11.74 13.88 3.46
CA LEU A 380 13.10 13.41 3.16
C LEU A 380 13.14 12.07 2.43
N SER A 381 12.29 11.10 2.80
CA SER A 381 12.23 9.80 2.13
C SER A 381 11.71 9.91 0.69
N GLY A 382 10.76 10.82 0.43
CA GLY A 382 10.25 11.09 -0.92
C GLY A 382 11.28 11.75 -1.84
N LEU A 383 12.13 12.63 -1.30
CA LEU A 383 13.24 13.23 -2.05
C LEU A 383 14.37 12.22 -2.33
N TYR A 384 14.73 11.39 -1.34
CA TYR A 384 15.71 10.32 -1.49
C TYR A 384 15.32 9.34 -2.61
N VAL A 385 14.04 8.96 -2.69
CA VAL A 385 13.50 8.10 -3.76
C VAL A 385 13.61 8.75 -5.16
N GLY A 386 13.77 10.07 -5.26
CA GLY A 386 14.10 10.76 -6.52
C GLY A 386 15.37 10.21 -7.18
N ASN A 387 16.44 9.96 -6.41
CA ASN A 387 17.65 9.32 -6.92
C ASN A 387 17.37 7.88 -7.44
N LEU A 388 16.56 7.13 -6.71
CA LEU A 388 16.20 5.75 -7.07
C LEU A 388 15.27 5.68 -8.30
N ILE A 389 14.46 6.71 -8.55
CA ILE A 389 13.65 6.85 -9.78
C ILE A 389 14.55 7.02 -11.02
N VAL A 390 15.64 7.81 -10.90
CA VAL A 390 16.63 7.93 -11.98
C VAL A 390 17.37 6.61 -12.18
N GLU A 391 17.81 5.95 -11.10
CA GLU A 391 18.49 4.66 -11.20
C GLU A 391 17.58 3.56 -11.78
N ALA A 392 16.29 3.53 -11.41
CA ALA A 392 15.30 2.62 -11.97
C ALA A 392 15.09 2.81 -13.48
N GLY A 393 15.44 3.99 -14.02
CA GLY A 393 15.44 4.28 -15.46
C GLY A 393 14.17 4.96 -15.98
N PHE A 394 13.33 5.51 -15.09
CA PHE A 394 12.13 6.24 -15.52
C PHE A 394 12.49 7.44 -16.41
N PRO A 395 11.79 7.65 -17.56
CA PRO A 395 12.04 8.80 -18.41
C PRO A 395 11.84 10.14 -17.68
N ALA A 396 12.63 11.14 -18.07
CA ALA A 396 12.61 12.44 -17.43
C ALA A 396 11.21 13.08 -17.46
N GLY A 397 10.74 13.51 -16.28
CA GLY A 397 9.44 14.14 -16.08
C GLY A 397 8.29 13.17 -15.78
N VAL A 398 8.49 11.84 -15.86
CA VAL A 398 7.44 10.86 -15.56
C VAL A 398 7.04 10.89 -14.07
N VAL A 399 8.00 11.09 -13.17
CA VAL A 399 7.75 11.39 -11.76
C VAL A 399 8.49 12.68 -11.40
N ASN A 400 7.79 13.58 -10.71
CA ASN A 400 8.34 14.81 -10.16
C ASN A 400 7.92 14.87 -8.69
N VAL A 401 8.86 15.14 -7.78
CA VAL A 401 8.63 15.21 -6.33
C VAL A 401 8.96 16.60 -5.83
N ILE A 402 7.99 17.23 -5.19
CA ILE A 402 8.09 18.56 -4.61
C ILE A 402 7.65 18.54 -3.14
N SER A 403 8.20 19.46 -2.35
CA SER A 403 7.94 19.56 -0.91
C SER A 403 7.57 20.99 -0.57
N GLY A 404 6.63 21.20 0.36
CA GLY A 404 6.13 22.54 0.70
C GLY A 404 4.77 22.50 1.37
N PHE A 405 4.23 23.66 1.75
CA PHE A 405 3.02 23.72 2.57
C PHE A 405 1.74 23.35 1.80
N GLY A 406 0.82 22.65 2.48
CA GLY A 406 -0.48 22.26 1.89
C GLY A 406 -1.32 23.44 1.38
N ARG A 407 -1.18 24.63 2.00
CA ARG A 407 -1.86 25.87 1.58
C ARG A 407 -1.30 26.52 0.32
N VAL A 408 -0.10 26.13 -0.13
CA VAL A 408 0.58 26.68 -1.31
C VAL A 408 0.65 25.59 -2.39
N ALA A 409 1.66 24.72 -2.35
CA ALA A 409 1.84 23.64 -3.34
C ALA A 409 0.61 22.72 -3.44
N GLY A 410 -0.02 22.36 -2.32
CA GLY A 410 -1.22 21.52 -2.32
C GLY A 410 -2.45 22.18 -2.95
N ALA A 411 -2.66 23.47 -2.66
CA ALA A 411 -3.75 24.26 -3.23
C ALA A 411 -3.55 24.50 -4.74
N ALA A 412 -2.30 24.78 -5.15
CA ALA A 412 -1.92 24.92 -6.56
C ALA A 412 -2.18 23.61 -7.33
N ILE A 413 -1.66 22.45 -6.87
CA ILE A 413 -1.94 21.13 -7.48
C ILE A 413 -3.45 20.88 -7.63
N SER A 414 -4.23 21.21 -6.59
CA SER A 414 -5.68 20.98 -6.60
C SER A 414 -6.42 21.83 -7.64
N SER A 415 -5.90 23.02 -7.91
CA SER A 415 -6.55 24.05 -8.75
C SER A 415 -5.99 24.10 -10.18
N HIS A 416 -4.76 23.62 -10.42
CA HIS A 416 -4.05 23.69 -11.70
C HIS A 416 -4.88 23.11 -12.85
N MET A 417 -4.89 23.80 -14.00
CA MET A 417 -5.76 23.44 -15.13
C MET A 417 -5.24 22.24 -15.93
N ASP A 418 -3.92 22.10 -16.09
CA ASP A 418 -3.30 20.99 -16.82
C ASP A 418 -2.97 19.76 -15.95
N ILE A 419 -3.66 19.59 -14.82
CA ILE A 419 -3.65 18.34 -14.02
C ILE A 419 -4.98 17.62 -14.23
N ASP A 420 -4.93 16.42 -14.83
CA ASP A 420 -6.12 15.68 -15.26
C ASP A 420 -6.78 14.92 -14.08
N LYS A 421 -5.98 14.60 -13.06
CA LYS A 421 -6.39 13.86 -11.86
C LYS A 421 -5.71 14.40 -10.61
N VAL A 422 -6.45 14.41 -9.49
CA VAL A 422 -5.85 14.49 -8.14
C VAL A 422 -6.12 13.22 -7.32
N ALA A 423 -5.11 12.78 -6.58
CA ALA A 423 -5.24 11.81 -5.50
C ALA A 423 -4.69 12.39 -4.19
N PHE A 424 -5.53 12.46 -3.16
CA PHE A 424 -5.18 13.06 -1.86
C PHE A 424 -5.39 12.06 -0.74
N THR A 425 -4.43 11.96 0.18
CA THR A 425 -4.63 11.31 1.48
C THR A 425 -4.35 12.28 2.62
N GLY A 426 -5.25 12.36 3.61
CA GLY A 426 -5.11 13.28 4.74
C GLY A 426 -6.44 13.66 5.40
N SER A 427 -6.53 14.85 6.01
CA SER A 427 -7.71 15.21 6.80
C SER A 427 -8.97 15.43 5.96
N THR A 428 -10.12 15.03 6.50
CA THR A 428 -11.45 15.16 5.88
C THR A 428 -11.85 16.63 5.61
N VAL A 429 -11.26 17.59 6.32
CA VAL A 429 -11.45 19.03 6.05
C VAL A 429 -10.76 19.42 4.75
N VAL A 430 -9.50 19.01 4.56
CA VAL A 430 -8.76 19.28 3.32
C VAL A 430 -9.35 18.49 2.15
N GLY A 431 -9.77 17.23 2.35
CA GLY A 431 -10.46 16.44 1.31
C GLY A 431 -11.67 17.15 0.68
N ARG A 432 -12.47 17.89 1.47
CA ARG A 432 -13.55 18.74 0.96
C ARG A 432 -13.04 19.93 0.15
N GLN A 433 -11.91 20.53 0.54
CA GLN A 433 -11.25 21.60 -0.20
C GLN A 433 -10.69 21.12 -1.55
N ILE A 434 -10.13 19.90 -1.62
CA ILE A 434 -9.71 19.26 -2.89
C ILE A 434 -10.89 19.17 -3.87
N LEU A 435 -12.04 18.67 -3.41
CA LEU A 435 -13.25 18.57 -4.25
C LEU A 435 -13.75 19.95 -4.72
N GLN A 436 -13.74 20.95 -3.84
CA GLN A 436 -14.10 22.32 -4.21
C GLN A 436 -13.13 22.93 -5.23
N ALA A 437 -11.83 22.66 -5.12
CA ALA A 437 -10.83 23.13 -6.08
C ALA A 437 -10.98 22.45 -7.45
N ALA A 438 -11.19 21.12 -7.48
CA ALA A 438 -11.47 20.38 -8.70
C ALA A 438 -12.75 20.87 -9.40
N ALA A 439 -13.83 21.07 -8.63
CA ALA A 439 -15.11 21.59 -9.14
C ALA A 439 -15.04 23.04 -9.66
N LYS A 440 -14.14 23.86 -9.13
CA LYS A 440 -13.93 25.27 -9.55
C LYS A 440 -12.94 25.45 -10.71
N SER A 441 -12.17 24.42 -11.05
CA SER A 441 -11.11 24.50 -12.07
C SER A 441 -11.51 23.79 -13.37
N ASN A 442 -11.11 22.53 -13.51
CA ASN A 442 -11.20 21.76 -14.76
C ASN A 442 -12.02 20.46 -14.63
N LEU A 443 -12.73 20.26 -13.51
CA LEU A 443 -13.48 19.03 -13.18
C LEU A 443 -12.61 17.76 -13.14
N LYS A 444 -11.29 17.90 -12.86
CA LYS A 444 -10.33 16.80 -12.72
C LYS A 444 -10.84 15.65 -11.84
N LYS A 445 -10.48 14.41 -12.20
CA LYS A 445 -10.89 13.19 -11.48
C LYS A 445 -10.25 13.17 -10.08
N VAL A 446 -11.05 13.04 -9.02
CA VAL A 446 -10.55 13.05 -7.62
C VAL A 446 -10.68 11.67 -6.98
N THR A 447 -9.62 11.21 -6.32
CA THR A 447 -9.63 10.09 -5.36
C THR A 447 -9.21 10.63 -4.00
N LEU A 448 -9.94 10.27 -2.94
CA LEU A 448 -9.68 10.71 -1.56
C LEU A 448 -9.55 9.51 -0.63
N GLU A 449 -8.53 9.54 0.23
CA GLU A 449 -8.41 8.66 1.39
C GLU A 449 -8.28 9.51 2.66
N LEU A 450 -9.22 9.37 3.61
CA LEU A 450 -9.44 10.37 4.65
C LEU A 450 -9.45 9.77 6.05
N GLY A 451 -9.71 10.60 7.05
CA GLY A 451 -9.70 10.19 8.45
C GLY A 451 -10.73 9.13 8.82
N GLY A 452 -10.55 8.52 10.00
CA GLY A 452 -11.40 7.44 10.48
C GLY A 452 -11.70 7.48 11.98
N LYS A 453 -12.75 6.73 12.35
CA LYS A 453 -13.11 6.43 13.74
C LYS A 453 -13.56 4.97 13.88
N SER A 454 -12.67 4.09 13.42
CA SER A 454 -12.91 2.67 13.21
C SER A 454 -13.33 1.96 14.51
N PRO A 455 -14.45 1.22 14.49
CA PRO A 455 -14.85 0.37 15.59
C PRO A 455 -14.08 -0.95 15.57
N ASN A 456 -13.57 -1.38 16.72
CA ASN A 456 -13.02 -2.72 16.94
C ASN A 456 -13.89 -3.44 17.98
N ILE A 457 -14.57 -4.50 17.55
CA ILE A 457 -15.67 -5.14 18.29
C ILE A 457 -15.20 -6.46 18.91
N VAL A 458 -15.46 -6.70 20.19
CA VAL A 458 -15.07 -7.92 20.90
C VAL A 458 -16.30 -8.57 21.53
N PHE A 459 -16.71 -9.72 20.99
CA PHE A 459 -17.86 -10.50 21.47
C PHE A 459 -17.50 -11.38 22.67
N ASN A 460 -18.51 -11.80 23.45
CA ASN A 460 -18.35 -12.64 24.64
C ASN A 460 -17.59 -13.96 24.39
N ASP A 461 -17.67 -14.50 23.17
CA ASP A 461 -17.04 -15.75 22.77
C ASP A 461 -15.61 -15.58 22.21
N ALA A 462 -15.14 -14.34 22.07
CA ALA A 462 -13.84 -14.02 21.52
C ALA A 462 -12.70 -14.68 22.30
N ASP A 463 -11.60 -14.94 21.59
CA ASP A 463 -10.35 -15.23 22.27
C ASP A 463 -9.80 -13.94 22.89
N ILE A 464 -10.01 -13.77 24.20
CA ILE A 464 -9.77 -12.49 24.89
C ILE A 464 -8.31 -12.05 24.84
N ASP A 465 -7.36 -12.99 24.86
CA ASP A 465 -5.92 -12.71 24.79
C ASP A 465 -5.48 -12.30 23.39
N ASN A 466 -5.90 -13.05 22.36
CA ASN A 466 -5.66 -12.68 20.97
C ASN A 466 -6.34 -11.34 20.63
N ALA A 467 -7.59 -11.14 21.06
CA ALA A 467 -8.33 -9.89 20.87
C ALA A 467 -7.62 -8.69 21.52
N ILE A 468 -7.16 -8.81 22.77
CA ILE A 468 -6.38 -7.75 23.44
C ILE A 468 -5.08 -7.43 22.69
N SER A 469 -4.40 -8.43 22.12
CA SER A 469 -3.20 -8.23 21.31
C SER A 469 -3.50 -7.41 20.05
N TRP A 470 -4.54 -7.80 19.29
CA TRP A 470 -4.96 -7.10 18.07
C TRP A 470 -5.59 -5.74 18.33
N VAL A 471 -6.30 -5.57 19.45
CA VAL A 471 -6.82 -4.26 19.89
C VAL A 471 -5.66 -3.32 20.23
N ASN A 472 -4.66 -3.78 21.01
CA ASN A 472 -3.48 -2.99 21.32
C ASN A 472 -2.71 -2.57 20.05
N PHE A 473 -2.49 -3.50 19.11
CA PHE A 473 -1.89 -3.17 17.82
C PHE A 473 -2.79 -2.24 16.99
N GLY A 474 -4.12 -2.43 17.05
CA GLY A 474 -5.10 -1.67 16.29
C GLY A 474 -5.19 -0.18 16.63
N ILE A 475 -4.94 0.21 17.90
CA ILE A 475 -4.80 1.63 18.28
C ILE A 475 -3.34 2.10 18.34
N TYR A 476 -2.42 1.35 18.95
CA TYR A 476 -1.09 1.89 19.28
C TYR A 476 -0.02 1.69 18.19
N TYR A 477 -0.31 0.93 17.11
CA TYR A 477 0.57 0.91 15.93
C TYR A 477 0.68 2.31 15.32
N ASN A 478 1.89 2.66 14.87
CA ASN A 478 2.26 4.01 14.44
C ASN A 478 1.87 5.11 15.44
N HIS A 479 1.84 4.77 16.73
CA HIS A 479 1.51 5.66 17.84
C HIS A 479 0.07 6.23 17.74
N GLY A 480 -0.84 5.52 17.07
CA GLY A 480 -2.21 5.97 16.77
C GLY A 480 -2.32 7.01 15.65
N GLN A 481 -1.21 7.33 14.97
CA GLN A 481 -1.17 8.20 13.81
C GLN A 481 -1.53 7.39 12.54
N CYS A 482 -2.71 6.76 12.53
CA CYS A 482 -3.17 5.88 11.47
C CYS A 482 -4.68 6.07 11.26
N CYS A 483 -5.10 6.35 10.03
CA CYS A 483 -6.50 6.67 9.71
C CYS A 483 -7.45 5.50 10.02
N CYS A 484 -7.02 4.25 9.85
CA CYS A 484 -7.83 3.07 10.15
C CYS A 484 -7.78 2.63 11.63
N ALA A 485 -7.09 3.35 12.52
CA ALA A 485 -6.88 2.95 13.93
C ALA A 485 -8.18 2.64 14.68
N GLY A 486 -8.17 1.51 15.40
CA GLY A 486 -9.28 0.94 16.18
C GLY A 486 -9.59 1.72 17.45
N SER A 487 -9.95 2.99 17.30
CA SER A 487 -10.04 4.00 18.37
C SER A 487 -11.37 4.02 19.13
N ARG A 488 -12.38 3.26 18.65
CA ARG A 488 -13.57 2.88 19.42
C ARG A 488 -13.56 1.37 19.64
N ILE A 489 -13.28 0.94 20.86
CA ILE A 489 -13.25 -0.47 21.24
C ILE A 489 -14.62 -0.78 21.83
N LEU A 490 -15.41 -1.60 21.14
CA LEU A 490 -16.74 -2.01 21.58
C LEU A 490 -16.62 -3.41 22.18
N VAL A 491 -16.97 -3.60 23.44
CA VAL A 491 -16.80 -4.90 24.13
C VAL A 491 -18.12 -5.36 24.70
N GLN A 492 -18.47 -6.62 24.46
CA GLN A 492 -19.73 -7.18 24.93
C GLN A 492 -19.76 -7.25 26.46
N GLU A 493 -20.89 -6.89 27.05
CA GLU A 493 -21.06 -6.67 28.49
C GLU A 493 -20.58 -7.83 29.38
N GLY A 494 -20.74 -9.09 28.93
CA GLY A 494 -20.40 -10.29 29.70
C GLY A 494 -18.89 -10.54 29.87
N ILE A 495 -18.04 -9.86 29.10
CA ILE A 495 -16.57 -9.91 29.25
C ILE A 495 -15.91 -8.55 29.50
N TYR A 496 -16.65 -7.44 29.45
CA TYR A 496 -16.09 -6.08 29.46
C TYR A 496 -15.13 -5.83 30.63
N ASP A 497 -15.52 -6.13 31.88
CA ASP A 497 -14.70 -5.72 33.03
C ASP A 497 -13.38 -6.52 33.10
N LYS A 498 -13.43 -7.80 32.67
CA LYS A 498 -12.25 -8.67 32.48
C LYS A 498 -11.37 -8.21 31.32
N PHE A 499 -11.98 -7.82 30.20
CA PHE A 499 -11.27 -7.30 29.03
C PHE A 499 -10.55 -6.00 29.38
N LEU A 500 -11.26 -5.04 29.99
CA LEU A 500 -10.71 -3.73 30.33
C LEU A 500 -9.53 -3.87 31.29
N ALA A 501 -9.66 -4.64 32.37
CA ALA A 501 -8.55 -4.88 33.31
C ALA A 501 -7.27 -5.37 32.60
N ARG A 502 -7.39 -6.38 31.72
CA ARG A 502 -6.24 -6.97 31.01
C ARG A 502 -5.75 -6.14 29.83
N PHE A 503 -6.61 -5.35 29.19
CA PHE A 503 -6.20 -4.39 28.17
C PHE A 503 -5.39 -3.25 28.79
N LYS A 504 -5.75 -2.78 30.01
CA LYS A 504 -4.93 -1.83 30.78
C LYS A 504 -3.53 -2.40 31.07
N GLU A 505 -3.43 -3.66 31.51
CA GLU A 505 -2.15 -4.34 31.72
C GLU A 505 -1.31 -4.37 30.43
N ARG A 506 -1.92 -4.77 29.30
CA ARG A 506 -1.22 -4.84 28.00
C ARG A 506 -0.80 -3.47 27.48
N ALA A 507 -1.61 -2.43 27.63
CA ALA A 507 -1.30 -1.08 27.14
C ALA A 507 -0.08 -0.47 27.87
N ASN A 508 0.04 -0.70 29.18
CA ASN A 508 1.20 -0.28 29.98
C ASN A 508 2.51 -0.99 29.60
N GLN A 509 2.47 -2.08 28.83
CA GLN A 509 3.66 -2.78 28.33
C GLN A 509 4.22 -2.16 27.03
N ASN A 510 3.51 -1.23 26.39
CA ASN A 510 3.99 -0.57 25.18
C ASN A 510 5.18 0.34 25.51
N LYS A 511 6.35 0.00 24.95
CA LYS A 511 7.60 0.75 25.11
C LYS A 511 7.53 2.07 24.34
N VAL A 512 7.33 3.17 25.07
CA VAL A 512 7.44 4.54 24.55
C VAL A 512 8.90 5.00 24.65
N GLY A 513 9.49 5.52 23.57
CA GLY A 513 10.86 6.01 23.60
C GLY A 513 11.49 6.32 22.24
N ASP A 514 12.81 6.55 22.27
CA ASP A 514 13.67 6.84 21.12
C ASP A 514 13.40 5.87 19.95
N PRO A 515 13.00 6.37 18.76
CA PRO A 515 12.70 5.55 17.58
C PRO A 515 13.82 4.58 17.13
N PHE A 516 15.08 4.88 17.48
CA PHE A 516 16.24 4.07 17.11
C PHE A 516 16.58 2.96 18.13
N LYS A 517 15.87 2.85 19.26
CA LYS A 517 16.07 1.74 20.21
C LYS A 517 15.38 0.46 19.72
N PRO A 518 16.04 -0.71 19.77
CA PRO A 518 15.47 -1.97 19.28
C PRO A 518 14.18 -2.43 19.96
N ASP A 519 13.93 -2.00 21.21
CA ASP A 519 12.75 -2.35 21.99
C ASP A 519 11.63 -1.28 21.96
N THR A 520 11.85 -0.14 21.31
CA THR A 520 10.79 0.89 21.14
C THR A 520 9.66 0.34 20.28
N PHE A 521 8.44 0.40 20.83
CA PHE A 521 7.20 0.13 20.10
C PHE A 521 6.50 1.42 19.67
N GLN A 522 6.54 2.44 20.51
CA GLN A 522 5.88 3.73 20.29
C GLN A 522 6.88 4.87 20.39
N GLY A 523 6.86 5.75 19.39
CA GLY A 523 7.69 6.95 19.32
C GLY A 523 6.93 8.23 19.68
N PRO A 524 7.48 9.40 19.33
CA PRO A 524 6.83 10.70 19.49
C PRO A 524 5.77 10.94 18.40
N GLN A 525 4.80 11.82 18.69
CA GLN A 525 3.89 12.34 17.65
C GLN A 525 4.66 13.25 16.68
N ILE A 526 4.20 13.42 15.44
CA ILE A 526 4.97 14.07 14.38
C ILE A 526 5.42 15.53 14.65
N SER A 527 4.67 16.28 15.45
CA SER A 527 4.93 17.71 15.67
C SER A 527 4.24 18.24 16.91
N GLN A 528 4.70 19.38 17.42
CA GLN A 528 4.05 20.15 18.47
C GLN A 528 2.56 20.39 18.19
N LEU A 529 2.19 20.77 16.96
CA LEU A 529 0.80 21.00 16.56
C LEU A 529 -0.08 19.74 16.70
N GLN A 530 0.46 18.56 16.36
CA GLN A 530 -0.26 17.30 16.51
C GLN A 530 -0.31 16.86 17.98
N PHE A 531 0.77 17.06 18.73
CA PHE A 531 0.82 16.84 20.18
C PHE A 531 -0.25 17.66 20.93
N ASP A 532 -0.28 18.98 20.70
CA ASP A 532 -1.24 19.89 21.33
C ASP A 532 -2.69 19.54 20.97
N ARG A 533 -2.94 19.13 19.71
CA ARG A 533 -4.25 18.61 19.29
C ARG A 533 -4.66 17.38 20.10
N ILE A 534 -3.78 16.38 20.23
CA ILE A 534 -4.10 15.14 20.95
C ILE A 534 -4.29 15.40 22.44
N MET A 535 -3.42 16.20 23.07
CA MET A 535 -3.58 16.62 24.47
C MET A 535 -4.89 17.39 24.67
N GLY A 536 -5.28 18.25 23.72
CA GLY A 536 -6.59 18.90 23.72
C GLY A 536 -7.76 17.92 23.70
N TYR A 537 -7.71 16.85 22.89
CA TYR A 537 -8.72 15.78 22.91
C TYR A 537 -8.76 15.01 24.24
N ILE A 538 -7.60 14.75 24.85
CA ILE A 538 -7.52 14.10 26.16
C ILE A 538 -8.17 14.98 27.24
N GLU A 539 -7.89 16.28 27.23
CA GLU A 539 -8.50 17.25 28.15
C GLU A 539 -10.01 17.41 27.92
N ASP A 540 -10.47 17.43 26.67
CA ASP A 540 -11.90 17.42 26.33
C ASP A 540 -12.58 16.12 26.83
N GLY A 541 -11.90 14.98 26.76
CA GLY A 541 -12.37 13.70 27.31
C GLY A 541 -12.52 13.74 28.83
N LYS A 542 -11.49 14.18 29.56
CA LYS A 542 -11.53 14.38 31.03
C LYS A 542 -12.68 15.30 31.43
N LYS A 543 -12.87 16.43 30.73
CA LYS A 543 -13.93 17.42 31.01
C LYS A 543 -15.33 16.93 30.68
N ALA A 544 -15.49 16.04 29.69
CA ALA A 544 -16.76 15.40 29.37
C ALA A 544 -17.20 14.34 30.40
N GLY A 545 -16.36 14.03 31.40
CA GLY A 545 -16.62 13.00 32.40
C GLY A 545 -16.19 11.60 31.99
N ALA A 546 -15.48 11.44 30.87
CA ALA A 546 -14.88 10.16 30.50
C ALA A 546 -13.71 9.83 31.44
N LYS A 547 -13.65 8.58 31.89
CA LYS A 547 -12.68 8.14 32.89
C LYS A 547 -11.39 7.68 32.23
N VAL A 548 -10.27 8.29 32.63
CA VAL A 548 -8.93 7.85 32.21
C VAL A 548 -8.58 6.57 32.99
N GLU A 549 -8.40 5.47 32.28
CA GLU A 549 -8.03 4.17 32.86
C GLU A 549 -6.51 3.94 32.84
N VAL A 550 -5.83 4.45 31.81
CA VAL A 550 -4.37 4.46 31.61
C VAL A 550 -4.01 5.71 30.81
N GLY A 551 -2.82 6.27 31.05
CA GLY A 551 -2.26 7.37 30.26
C GLY A 551 -2.90 8.72 30.58
N GLY A 552 -3.22 9.49 29.53
CA GLY A 552 -3.84 10.80 29.64
C GLY A 552 -2.87 11.98 29.83
N GLU A 553 -1.56 11.76 29.75
CA GLU A 553 -0.52 12.77 30.03
C GLU A 553 0.67 12.68 29.04
N ARG A 554 1.57 13.70 29.06
CA ARG A 554 2.87 13.65 28.35
C ARG A 554 3.73 12.51 28.89
N HIS A 555 4.58 11.94 28.06
CA HIS A 555 5.63 11.01 28.49
C HIS A 555 7.00 11.69 28.38
N GLY A 556 7.69 11.91 29.51
CA GLY A 556 8.96 12.64 29.54
C GLY A 556 8.83 14.14 29.26
N ASN A 557 9.98 14.81 29.09
CA ASN A 557 10.08 16.29 29.04
C ASN A 557 10.63 16.83 27.71
N GLU A 558 11.17 15.98 26.85
CA GLU A 558 11.73 16.31 25.52
C GLU A 558 11.08 15.37 24.50
N GLY A 559 10.69 15.91 23.35
CA GLY A 559 10.00 15.19 22.28
C GLY A 559 8.50 15.12 22.47
N TYR A 560 7.77 14.93 21.37
CA TYR A 560 6.31 15.00 21.31
C TYR A 560 5.62 13.71 21.78
N TYR A 561 6.09 13.11 22.87
CA TYR A 561 5.62 11.80 23.36
C TYR A 561 4.36 11.91 24.24
N ILE A 562 3.36 11.09 23.93
CA ILE A 562 2.09 10.97 24.69
C ILE A 562 1.95 9.53 25.19
N GLN A 563 1.47 9.38 26.44
CA GLN A 563 1.27 8.05 27.03
C GLN A 563 0.15 7.26 26.31
N PRO A 564 0.29 5.93 26.13
CA PRO A 564 -0.80 5.07 25.67
C PRO A 564 -2.05 5.27 26.53
N THR A 565 -3.10 5.85 25.96
CA THR A 565 -4.27 6.32 26.71
C THR A 565 -5.50 5.45 26.43
N ILE A 566 -6.24 5.14 27.50
CA ILE A 566 -7.50 4.42 27.47
C ILE A 566 -8.54 5.25 28.23
N PHE A 567 -9.64 5.61 27.56
CA PHE A 567 -10.84 6.12 28.22
C PHE A 567 -11.90 5.02 28.33
N SER A 568 -12.55 4.94 29.50
CA SER A 568 -13.76 4.14 29.74
C SER A 568 -14.94 5.05 30.09
N GLU A 569 -16.12 4.45 30.34
CA GLU A 569 -17.32 5.17 30.80
C GLU A 569 -17.76 6.28 29.81
N CYS A 570 -17.47 6.07 28.51
CA CYS A 570 -17.72 7.01 27.43
C CYS A 570 -19.14 6.92 26.86
N THR A 571 -19.76 8.06 26.56
CA THR A 571 -21.07 8.15 25.89
C THR A 571 -20.94 8.49 24.40
N ASP A 572 -21.90 8.04 23.58
CA ASP A 572 -21.92 8.22 22.11
C ASP A 572 -21.83 9.69 21.66
N ASP A 573 -22.18 10.65 22.53
CA ASP A 573 -22.14 12.07 22.21
C ASP A 573 -20.76 12.72 22.38
N MET A 574 -19.83 12.08 23.09
CA MET A 574 -18.52 12.65 23.42
C MET A 574 -17.64 12.90 22.19
N LYS A 575 -16.90 14.02 22.22
CA LYS A 575 -15.93 14.40 21.18
C LYS A 575 -14.89 13.31 20.93
N ILE A 576 -14.36 12.69 21.99
CA ILE A 576 -13.37 11.59 21.91
C ILE A 576 -13.94 10.29 21.33
N VAL A 577 -15.27 10.10 21.32
CA VAL A 577 -15.96 8.98 20.65
C VAL A 577 -16.26 9.31 19.19
N LYS A 578 -16.65 10.54 18.87
CA LYS A 578 -17.01 10.97 17.51
C LYS A 578 -15.82 11.26 16.59
N GLU A 579 -14.82 11.98 17.08
CA GLU A 579 -13.81 12.64 16.24
C GLU A 579 -12.47 11.90 16.20
N GLU A 580 -11.78 12.03 15.07
CA GLU A 580 -10.45 11.48 14.86
C GLU A 580 -9.39 12.23 15.71
N ILE A 581 -8.83 11.54 16.70
CA ILE A 581 -7.77 12.07 17.57
C ILE A 581 -6.41 12.02 16.86
N PHE A 582 -6.15 10.92 16.14
CA PHE A 582 -4.92 10.64 15.38
C PHE A 582 -3.65 10.61 16.26
N GLY A 583 -3.76 9.92 17.39
CA GLY A 583 -2.71 9.71 18.40
C GLY A 583 -3.06 8.51 19.29
N PRO A 584 -2.27 8.19 20.34
CA PRO A 584 -2.34 6.93 21.06
C PRO A 584 -3.47 6.95 22.11
N VAL A 585 -4.71 7.14 21.67
CA VAL A 585 -5.90 7.36 22.51
C VAL A 585 -7.09 6.57 21.98
N CYS A 586 -7.61 5.64 22.79
CA CYS A 586 -8.83 4.89 22.50
C CYS A 586 -9.93 5.14 23.52
N THR A 587 -11.16 4.84 23.10
CA THR A 587 -12.37 4.79 23.95
C THR A 587 -12.85 3.35 24.04
N VAL A 588 -13.34 2.92 25.20
CA VAL A 588 -13.91 1.59 25.44
C VAL A 588 -15.37 1.73 25.86
N GLN A 589 -16.28 1.11 25.11
CA GLN A 589 -17.74 1.17 25.33
C GLN A 589 -18.32 -0.24 25.47
N LYS A 590 -19.41 -0.38 26.26
CA LYS A 590 -20.19 -1.62 26.38
C LYS A 590 -21.18 -1.74 25.20
N PHE A 591 -21.48 -2.97 24.79
CA PHE A 591 -22.66 -3.31 24.00
C PHE A 591 -23.30 -4.61 24.53
N SER A 592 -24.60 -4.79 24.30
CA SER A 592 -25.33 -5.99 24.78
C SER A 592 -25.54 -7.04 23.67
N THR A 593 -26.00 -6.64 22.49
CA THR A 593 -26.37 -7.56 21.39
C THR A 593 -25.60 -7.29 20.09
N GLU A 594 -25.73 -8.18 19.11
CA GLU A 594 -25.11 -8.03 17.78
C GLU A 594 -25.63 -6.79 17.04
N GLU A 595 -26.95 -6.56 17.12
CA GLU A 595 -27.63 -5.41 16.51
C GLU A 595 -27.17 -4.10 17.14
N ASP A 596 -26.95 -4.09 18.47
CA ASP A 596 -26.45 -2.94 19.20
C ASP A 596 -24.98 -2.64 18.86
N ALA A 597 -24.13 -3.67 18.75
CA ALA A 597 -22.76 -3.52 18.25
C ALA A 597 -22.73 -2.90 16.85
N ILE A 598 -23.56 -3.42 15.92
CA ILE A 598 -23.70 -2.91 14.55
C ILE A 598 -24.22 -1.45 14.56
N ARG A 599 -25.19 -1.12 15.43
CA ARG A 599 -25.74 0.23 15.60
C ARG A 599 -24.67 1.22 16.04
N ILE A 600 -23.96 0.93 17.15
CA ILE A 600 -22.91 1.81 17.69
C ILE A 600 -21.76 1.94 16.69
N ALA A 601 -21.29 0.82 16.13
CA ALA A 601 -20.22 0.80 15.13
C ALA A 601 -20.54 1.69 13.92
N ASN A 602 -21.76 1.59 13.37
CA ASN A 602 -22.20 2.37 12.22
C ASN A 602 -22.55 3.83 12.52
N ASN A 603 -22.79 4.20 13.78
CA ASN A 603 -23.09 5.55 14.25
C ASN A 603 -21.85 6.48 14.20
N SER A 604 -21.45 6.86 12.99
CA SER A 604 -20.34 7.78 12.71
C SER A 604 -20.48 8.35 11.29
N SER A 605 -19.96 9.56 11.05
CA SER A 605 -19.76 10.09 9.69
C SER A 605 -18.64 9.35 8.94
N TYR A 606 -17.72 8.72 9.69
CA TYR A 606 -16.62 7.93 9.16
C TYR A 606 -17.04 6.50 8.78
N GLY A 607 -16.21 5.87 7.95
CA GLY A 607 -16.41 4.50 7.46
C GLY A 607 -15.14 3.92 6.84
N LEU A 608 -13.95 4.21 7.38
CA LEU A 608 -12.71 3.71 6.79
C LEU A 608 -12.53 2.21 6.99
N ALA A 609 -12.37 1.78 8.24
CA ALA A 609 -12.18 0.38 8.60
C ALA A 609 -13.03 0.00 9.82
N ALA A 610 -13.11 -1.30 10.07
CA ALA A 610 -13.64 -1.89 11.30
C ALA A 610 -12.97 -3.25 11.56
N ALA A 611 -13.18 -3.81 12.75
CA ALA A 611 -12.89 -5.22 13.00
C ALA A 611 -13.86 -5.84 13.98
N LEU A 612 -13.89 -7.17 14.01
CA LEU A 612 -14.56 -7.95 15.04
C LEU A 612 -13.77 -9.19 15.46
N HIS A 613 -13.87 -9.51 16.75
CA HIS A 613 -13.29 -10.67 17.39
C HIS A 613 -14.42 -11.54 17.95
N THR A 614 -14.52 -12.78 17.46
CA THR A 614 -15.57 -13.78 17.79
C THR A 614 -15.12 -15.17 17.30
N LYS A 615 -15.63 -16.25 17.89
CA LYS A 615 -15.38 -17.63 17.46
C LYS A 615 -16.55 -18.19 16.63
N ASP A 616 -17.75 -17.62 16.70
CA ASP A 616 -18.87 -17.99 15.84
C ASP A 616 -18.72 -17.43 14.40
N LEU A 617 -18.77 -18.36 13.44
CA LEU A 617 -18.67 -18.06 12.01
C LEU A 617 -19.87 -17.24 11.50
N ASN A 618 -21.06 -17.42 12.08
CA ASN A 618 -22.28 -16.77 11.61
C ASN A 618 -22.31 -15.29 12.04
N THR A 619 -21.95 -15.00 13.30
CA THR A 619 -21.69 -13.65 13.82
C THR A 619 -20.62 -12.95 13.01
N SER A 620 -19.50 -13.64 12.73
CA SER A 620 -18.44 -13.15 11.85
C SER A 620 -18.99 -12.66 10.50
N ILE A 621 -19.79 -13.49 9.82
CA ILE A 621 -20.35 -13.16 8.48
C ILE A 621 -21.45 -12.10 8.55
N ARG A 622 -22.38 -12.16 9.52
CA ARG A 622 -23.48 -11.19 9.65
C ARG A 622 -22.94 -9.78 9.94
N VAL A 623 -22.08 -9.66 10.95
CA VAL A 623 -21.56 -8.37 11.41
C VAL A 623 -20.63 -7.76 10.38
N SER A 624 -19.72 -8.53 9.76
CA SER A 624 -18.82 -7.98 8.73
C SER A 624 -19.58 -7.42 7.52
N ASN A 625 -20.63 -8.09 7.07
CA ASN A 625 -21.50 -7.61 5.99
C ASN A 625 -22.39 -6.42 6.38
N ALA A 626 -22.68 -6.23 7.68
CA ALA A 626 -23.52 -5.14 8.19
C ALA A 626 -22.72 -3.85 8.55
N LEU A 627 -21.39 -3.93 8.64
CA LEU A 627 -20.52 -2.80 8.95
C LEU A 627 -20.28 -1.92 7.71
N LYS A 628 -20.58 -0.62 7.83
CA LYS A 628 -20.42 0.39 6.77
C LYS A 628 -18.99 0.92 6.74
N ALA A 629 -18.04 0.02 6.49
CA ALA A 629 -16.60 0.26 6.47
C ALA A 629 -15.96 -0.23 5.16
N GLY A 630 -14.89 0.44 4.73
CA GLY A 630 -14.10 0.10 3.54
C GLY A 630 -13.33 -1.20 3.64
N THR A 631 -12.88 -1.55 4.85
CA THR A 631 -12.20 -2.81 5.18
C THR A 631 -12.72 -3.32 6.51
N VAL A 632 -13.02 -4.62 6.60
CA VAL A 632 -13.40 -5.26 7.87
C VAL A 632 -12.46 -6.44 8.14
N TRP A 633 -11.78 -6.41 9.28
CA TRP A 633 -10.96 -7.53 9.73
C TRP A 633 -11.74 -8.45 10.69
N VAL A 634 -11.50 -9.75 10.61
CA VAL A 634 -12.06 -10.75 11.54
C VAL A 634 -10.91 -11.42 12.27
N ASN A 635 -10.94 -11.38 13.60
CA ASN A 635 -9.93 -11.93 14.50
C ASN A 635 -8.47 -11.41 14.30
N CYS A 636 -8.31 -10.30 13.57
CA CYS A 636 -7.06 -9.56 13.38
C CYS A 636 -7.33 -8.04 13.22
N TYR A 637 -6.29 -7.21 13.10
CA TYR A 637 -6.41 -5.77 12.87
C TYR A 637 -5.18 -5.21 12.11
N ASN A 638 -5.34 -4.14 11.33
CA ASN A 638 -4.27 -3.46 10.57
C ASN A 638 -3.49 -4.35 9.57
N LEU A 639 -3.97 -5.55 9.27
CA LEU A 639 -3.40 -6.41 8.21
C LEU A 639 -3.87 -5.90 6.84
N ILE A 640 -3.18 -4.87 6.34
CA ILE A 640 -3.34 -4.33 4.99
C ILE A 640 -2.43 -5.11 4.04
N SER A 641 -2.93 -5.48 2.86
CA SER A 641 -2.13 -6.10 1.80
C SER A 641 -2.31 -5.33 0.50
N TYR A 642 -1.25 -5.16 -0.29
CA TYR A 642 -1.31 -4.42 -1.56
C TYR A 642 -2.16 -5.12 -2.63
N GLN A 643 -2.48 -6.41 -2.45
CA GLN A 643 -3.42 -7.17 -3.27
C GLN A 643 -4.90 -6.83 -2.98
N SER A 644 -5.21 -6.33 -1.79
CA SER A 644 -6.58 -6.05 -1.35
C SER A 644 -6.92 -4.56 -1.48
N PRO A 645 -8.09 -4.18 -2.02
CA PRO A 645 -8.48 -2.78 -2.07
C PRO A 645 -8.74 -2.22 -0.66
N PHE A 646 -8.29 -0.99 -0.44
CA PHE A 646 -8.44 -0.23 0.80
C PHE A 646 -9.10 1.11 0.51
N GLY A 647 -9.91 1.61 1.45
CA GLY A 647 -10.37 2.99 1.46
C GLY A 647 -11.85 3.19 1.78
N GLY A 648 -12.22 4.41 2.14
CA GLY A 648 -13.39 4.67 2.97
C GLY A 648 -14.79 4.54 2.35
N PHE A 649 -15.76 4.28 3.22
CA PHE A 649 -17.18 4.60 3.06
C PHE A 649 -17.46 6.01 3.65
N LYS A 650 -18.61 6.58 3.31
CA LYS A 650 -19.13 7.85 3.85
C LYS A 650 -18.10 8.99 3.70
N GLU A 651 -17.76 9.71 4.78
CA GLU A 651 -16.77 10.78 4.76
C GLU A 651 -15.32 10.30 4.85
N SER A 652 -15.05 8.99 4.96
CA SER A 652 -13.68 8.47 5.04
C SER A 652 -12.97 8.33 3.69
N GLY A 653 -13.63 8.49 2.55
CA GLY A 653 -12.95 8.41 1.25
C GLY A 653 -13.87 8.42 0.03
N ILE A 654 -13.25 8.57 -1.15
CA ILE A 654 -13.90 8.46 -2.47
C ILE A 654 -12.95 7.69 -3.39
N GLY A 655 -13.40 6.56 -3.92
CA GLY A 655 -12.55 5.60 -4.65
C GLY A 655 -11.88 4.59 -3.73
N ARG A 656 -10.92 3.83 -4.25
CA ARG A 656 -10.12 2.84 -3.51
C ARG A 656 -8.66 2.94 -3.93
N GLU A 657 -7.75 2.70 -3.00
CA GLU A 657 -6.34 2.44 -3.29
C GLU A 657 -6.04 0.96 -3.05
N LEU A 658 -4.87 0.47 -3.47
CA LEU A 658 -4.51 -0.96 -3.46
C LEU A 658 -5.42 -1.88 -4.30
N GLY A 659 -4.93 -3.09 -4.57
CA GLY A 659 -5.60 -4.08 -5.41
C GLY A 659 -5.77 -3.66 -6.88
N GLU A 660 -6.59 -4.42 -7.61
CA GLU A 660 -6.97 -4.12 -8.99
C GLU A 660 -7.79 -2.82 -9.09
N TYR A 661 -8.73 -2.61 -8.17
CA TYR A 661 -9.64 -1.45 -8.12
C TYR A 661 -8.93 -0.09 -8.07
N ALA A 662 -7.67 -0.04 -7.63
CA ALA A 662 -6.89 1.19 -7.69
C ALA A 662 -6.69 1.68 -9.13
N LEU A 663 -6.52 0.77 -10.10
CA LEU A 663 -6.19 1.08 -11.50
C LEU A 663 -7.29 1.93 -12.16
N ASP A 664 -8.56 1.65 -11.87
CA ASP A 664 -9.72 2.41 -12.38
C ASP A 664 -9.72 3.89 -11.97
N ASN A 665 -9.01 4.26 -10.90
CA ASN A 665 -8.84 5.67 -10.54
C ASN A 665 -7.95 6.43 -11.53
N TYR A 666 -7.04 5.73 -12.21
CA TYR A 666 -5.93 6.25 -13.02
C TYR A 666 -6.09 5.98 -14.52
N THR A 667 -7.17 5.30 -14.93
CA THR A 667 -7.58 5.13 -16.33
C THR A 667 -8.75 6.04 -16.70
N GLN A 668 -8.91 6.26 -18.00
CA GLN A 668 -10.11 6.79 -18.65
C GLN A 668 -10.57 5.79 -19.70
N ILE A 669 -11.86 5.42 -19.66
CA ILE A 669 -12.44 4.43 -20.57
C ILE A 669 -12.89 5.12 -21.85
N LYS A 670 -12.42 4.64 -23.00
CA LYS A 670 -12.83 5.06 -24.34
C LYS A 670 -13.48 3.89 -25.07
N THR A 671 -14.77 4.01 -25.37
CA THR A 671 -15.45 3.07 -26.28
C THR A 671 -15.15 3.44 -27.73
N VAL A 672 -14.78 2.45 -28.53
CA VAL A 672 -14.62 2.55 -29.98
C VAL A 672 -15.62 1.58 -30.61
N ARG A 673 -16.46 2.08 -31.53
CA ARG A 673 -17.44 1.28 -32.29
C ARG A 673 -17.21 1.52 -33.78
N ILE A 674 -16.93 0.44 -34.50
CA ILE A 674 -16.58 0.45 -35.92
C ILE A 674 -17.72 -0.22 -36.69
N ARG A 675 -18.36 0.48 -37.63
CA ARG A 675 -19.31 -0.12 -38.56
C ARG A 675 -18.55 -0.98 -39.58
N LEU A 676 -19.07 -2.18 -39.82
CA LEU A 676 -18.56 -3.18 -40.76
C LEU A 676 -19.44 -3.31 -42.02
N GLY A 677 -20.72 -2.95 -41.92
CA GLY A 677 -21.62 -2.71 -43.07
C GLY A 677 -21.50 -1.29 -43.65
N ASP A 678 -22.27 -0.99 -44.71
CA ASP A 678 -22.18 0.23 -45.52
C ASP A 678 -22.70 1.51 -44.81
N ALA A 679 -23.76 2.16 -45.31
CA ALA A 679 -24.50 3.19 -44.58
C ALA A 679 -25.79 2.58 -43.97
N MET A 680 -26.46 3.31 -43.07
CA MET A 680 -27.87 3.00 -42.71
C MET A 680 -28.86 3.92 -43.47
N PHE A 681 -28.33 4.82 -44.31
CA PHE A 681 -29.04 5.97 -44.88
C PHE A 681 -28.66 6.21 -46.36
N GLY A 682 -28.15 5.18 -47.03
CA GLY A 682 -27.68 5.21 -48.43
C GLY A 682 -27.49 3.80 -48.94
#